data_AF-A0A1H4F890-F1
#
_entry.id   AF-A0A1H4F890-F1
#
_cell.length_a   1.000
_cell.length_b   1.000
_cell.length_c   1.000
_cell.angle_alpha   90.00
_cell.angle_beta   90.00
_cell.angle_gamma   90.00
#
_symmetry.space_group_name_H-M   'P 1'
#
loop_
_entity.id
_entity.type
_entity.pdbx_description
1 polymer ?
#
loop_
_entity_poly.entity_id
_entity_poly.type
_entity_poly.pdbx_seq_one_letter_code
_entity_poly.pdbx_strand_id
1 'polypeptide(L)'
;MKLQLLYFRFIFAILYLSSVSADAQVSQNVSVNQNVKYQTIQGWGVSLAWWANLAGGMPQSTIDELAGYAVNDLNLNVFRFNIGGGENPNCTAGDHIRKDGAKMPGYRSQQADGQGWGTYDLTSDVRQISMMDKIAMLRQNKGDIITETISYSPPWWMTYGECSAGNVSATSENLKPEFIDDFADYLVSVTAGLKAAHPLWNISYIEPFNEPMSGYWMKGGLQEGSGIYPATQAQILYRLWQSQSTYNMWSISLGAADNSKVPTTLSNMTTLKTNNPNEYNFLAKINTHSYDGTWQEKVNLSSFAKTNGNKPIWQTETGPLSWNLPSGKTDWQIRHYDMAYRLIEDLRNLQSVVWCDWQLLSSDDGWGLIQQTNWNENNPYQTPVLKKTRGFYCRKNVTNYIKAGYQIIDINNGSSLAALSPDKSEAVMVMVNNSDTTKSYTIDLSSFGYLSGFKTYRTSGFISGTGEDCTEKTVSSATEKGLLSGNTLSYTAPAYSVTTFVVSLLALAPVPNGDYFIKAVHSNKYMTVAGFSSTNGAVIEQYDYSNQDNLKFTVTRDLNGYYKFKPKYTDKIMTVNGGSNSNGTAININNEDTNASNQKFIIEDLGSGQYRVTPKYSLNKALGVSNQGQLNGDDVVLWDYLDAGNFKWEFIPVSAVNSIPNGDYNIKAVHSNKYMTVAGFSSTNGAVIEQYDYSNQDNLKFTVTRDLNGYYKFKPKYTDKIMTVNGGSNSNGTAININTEDTNASNQKFIIEDLGSGQYRVTPKYSLNKALGVSDQGQLNGDDVVLWDYLGTDNFKWTFTSTSSNLKVKNGNDKQILFEDSTLENKNNFNNIKIYPNPSGGLFKISKEGSVPLNLQIFDITGKLLTETVLIKLESELHLDKPLFNQGVYILKFSNERGAFISKIIVK
;
A
#
# COMPACT_ATOMS: atom_id res chain seq x y z
N MET A 1 45.71 15.58 -74.13
CA MET A 1 45.77 14.65 -72.98
C MET A 1 45.66 15.45 -71.66
N LYS A 2 44.48 16.03 -71.48
CA LYS A 2 43.87 16.77 -70.36
C LYS A 2 42.45 16.98 -70.89
N LEU A 3 41.42 16.72 -70.08
CA LEU A 3 40.01 16.46 -70.45
C LEU A 3 39.70 15.01 -70.83
N GLN A 4 39.63 14.12 -69.84
CA GLN A 4 38.68 12.97 -69.85
C GLN A 4 38.51 12.30 -68.47
N LEU A 5 38.58 13.07 -67.37
CA LEU A 5 38.51 12.51 -66.01
C LEU A 5 37.64 13.32 -65.03
N LEU A 6 36.68 14.10 -65.53
CA LEU A 6 35.74 14.86 -64.68
C LEU A 6 34.25 14.55 -64.87
N TYR A 7 33.88 13.59 -65.74
CA TYR A 7 32.45 13.29 -66.01
C TYR A 7 31.91 12.01 -65.35
N PHE A 8 32.73 11.24 -64.63
CA PHE A 8 32.31 9.97 -63.99
C PHE A 8 32.09 10.05 -62.46
N ARG A 9 32.06 11.25 -61.87
CA ARG A 9 31.81 11.43 -60.42
C ARG A 9 30.50 12.16 -60.06
N PHE A 10 29.68 12.54 -61.04
CA PHE A 10 28.43 13.27 -60.77
C PHE A 10 27.12 12.48 -60.97
N ILE A 11 27.17 11.23 -61.45
CA ILE A 11 25.95 10.41 -61.66
C ILE A 11 25.75 9.31 -60.60
N PHE A 12 26.75 9.04 -59.73
CA PHE A 12 26.60 8.07 -58.62
C PHE A 12 26.16 8.69 -57.29
N ALA A 13 25.95 10.01 -57.23
CA ALA A 13 25.51 10.72 -56.01
C ALA A 13 24.00 11.03 -55.99
N ILE A 14 23.25 10.68 -57.04
CA ILE A 14 21.81 11.02 -57.17
C ILE A 14 20.90 9.78 -57.18
N LEU A 15 21.44 8.56 -57.06
CA LEU A 15 20.67 7.30 -57.03
C LEU A 15 20.75 6.51 -55.71
N TYR A 16 21.24 7.12 -54.63
CA TYR A 16 21.11 6.59 -53.26
C TYR A 16 20.25 7.51 -52.36
N LEU A 17 19.31 8.23 -52.97
CA LEU A 17 18.13 8.79 -52.31
C LEU A 17 16.92 7.87 -52.52
N SER A 18 17.13 6.56 -52.49
CA SER A 18 16.05 5.61 -52.22
C SER A 18 15.77 5.68 -50.72
N SER A 19 14.84 6.56 -50.36
CA SER A 19 13.99 6.50 -49.17
C SER A 19 14.31 5.35 -48.20
N VAL A 20 15.32 5.54 -47.35
CA VAL A 20 15.23 4.99 -46.00
C VAL A 20 14.25 5.93 -45.31
N SER A 21 12.96 5.63 -45.46
CA SER A 21 11.99 6.02 -44.46
C SER A 21 12.57 5.50 -43.16
N ALA A 22 13.19 6.37 -42.36
CA ALA A 22 13.33 6.10 -40.95
C ALA A 22 11.89 5.93 -40.48
N ASP A 23 11.46 4.67 -40.31
CA ASP A 23 10.19 4.40 -39.66
C ASP A 23 10.26 5.18 -38.36
N ALA A 24 9.48 6.26 -38.29
CA ALA A 24 9.34 7.02 -37.07
C ALA A 24 8.66 6.05 -36.10
N GLN A 25 9.46 5.31 -35.33
CA GLN A 25 8.99 4.41 -34.30
C GLN A 25 8.06 5.24 -33.40
N VAL A 26 6.76 4.96 -33.49
CA VAL A 26 5.74 5.72 -32.79
C VAL A 26 6.00 5.54 -31.30
N SER A 27 6.21 6.64 -30.59
CA SER A 27 6.41 6.64 -29.14
C SER A 27 5.19 5.99 -28.46
N GLN A 28 5.43 5.03 -27.58
CA GLN A 28 4.39 4.38 -26.81
C GLN A 28 3.96 5.29 -25.65
N ASN A 29 2.67 5.63 -25.57
CA ASN A 29 2.12 6.38 -24.46
C ASN A 29 1.95 5.46 -23.24
N VAL A 30 2.62 5.81 -22.15
CA VAL A 30 2.58 5.09 -20.87
C VAL A 30 2.01 6.04 -19.83
N SER A 31 1.02 5.61 -19.05
CA SER A 31 0.41 6.38 -17.96
C SER A 31 0.60 5.64 -16.65
N VAL A 32 0.99 6.40 -15.61
CA VAL A 32 1.15 5.90 -14.25
C VAL A 32 0.04 6.47 -13.37
N ASN A 33 -0.67 5.62 -12.64
CA ASN A 33 -1.78 6.02 -11.78
C ASN A 33 -1.56 5.57 -10.33
N GLN A 34 -1.12 6.52 -9.48
CA GLN A 34 -0.88 6.24 -8.06
C GLN A 34 -2.13 5.92 -7.23
N ASN A 35 -3.33 6.15 -7.76
CA ASN A 35 -4.58 5.88 -7.05
C ASN A 35 -5.02 4.42 -7.18
N VAL A 36 -4.51 3.69 -8.18
CA VAL A 36 -4.74 2.25 -8.32
C VAL A 36 -3.56 1.52 -7.72
N LYS A 37 -3.81 0.84 -6.60
CA LYS A 37 -2.78 0.19 -5.78
C LYS A 37 -2.96 -1.32 -5.82
N TYR A 38 -1.85 -2.04 -5.82
CA TYR A 38 -1.81 -3.50 -5.78
C TYR A 38 -1.18 -3.98 -4.47
N GLN A 39 -0.17 -4.85 -4.54
CA GLN A 39 0.51 -5.39 -3.38
C GLN A 39 1.66 -4.51 -2.88
N THR A 40 1.97 -4.60 -1.59
CA THR A 40 3.19 -4.03 -1.00
C THR A 40 4.31 -5.05 -1.04
N ILE A 41 5.48 -4.66 -1.53
CA ILE A 41 6.65 -5.54 -1.61
C ILE A 41 7.18 -5.81 -0.20
N GLN A 42 7.27 -7.08 0.17
CA GLN A 42 7.91 -7.55 1.39
C GLN A 42 9.41 -7.77 1.20
N GLY A 43 9.83 -8.17 0.00
CA GLY A 43 11.26 -8.31 -0.26
C GLY A 43 11.67 -9.01 -1.54
N TRP A 44 12.98 -9.15 -1.65
CA TRP A 44 13.69 -9.78 -2.77
C TRP A 44 14.61 -10.84 -2.20
N GLY A 45 14.73 -11.97 -2.91
CA GLY A 45 15.49 -13.07 -2.35
C GLY A 45 16.11 -14.04 -3.33
N VAL A 46 16.75 -15.04 -2.72
CA VAL A 46 17.32 -16.22 -3.36
C VAL A 46 17.13 -17.43 -2.46
N SER A 47 17.08 -18.63 -3.04
CA SER A 47 17.33 -19.85 -2.28
C SER A 47 18.82 -19.93 -1.95
N LEU A 48 19.16 -20.42 -0.75
CA LEU A 48 20.54 -20.77 -0.37
C LEU A 48 20.94 -22.15 -0.88
N ALA A 49 19.99 -22.90 -1.45
CA ALA A 49 20.21 -24.26 -1.89
C ALA A 49 21.46 -24.38 -2.77
N TRP A 50 22.35 -25.27 -2.30
CA TRP A 50 23.56 -25.76 -2.96
C TRP A 50 24.69 -24.74 -3.05
N TRP A 51 24.45 -23.55 -3.59
CA TRP A 51 25.51 -22.56 -3.77
C TRP A 51 26.08 -22.06 -2.45
N ALA A 52 25.26 -21.97 -1.39
CA ALA A 52 25.73 -21.57 -0.06
C ALA A 52 26.54 -22.71 0.61
N ASN A 53 26.15 -23.97 0.39
CA ASN A 53 26.90 -25.14 0.83
C ASN A 53 28.27 -25.22 0.11
N LEU A 54 28.29 -24.93 -1.20
CA LEU A 54 29.52 -24.83 -1.98
C LEU A 54 30.43 -23.70 -1.47
N ALA A 55 29.89 -22.49 -1.38
CA ALA A 55 30.63 -21.30 -0.95
C ALA A 55 31.13 -21.42 0.50
N GLY A 56 30.36 -22.05 1.38
CA GLY A 56 30.77 -22.30 2.77
C GLY A 56 31.95 -23.29 2.88
N GLY A 57 32.28 -24.02 1.82
CA GLY A 57 33.50 -24.84 1.74
C GLY A 57 34.71 -24.10 1.16
N MET A 58 34.52 -22.91 0.59
CA MET A 58 35.57 -22.06 0.00
C MET A 58 36.19 -21.14 1.08
N PRO A 59 37.27 -20.38 0.78
CA PRO A 59 37.85 -19.44 1.74
C PRO A 59 36.84 -18.42 2.27
N GLN A 60 37.01 -17.98 3.53
CA GLN A 60 36.10 -17.01 4.17
C GLN A 60 35.89 -15.72 3.35
N SER A 61 36.90 -15.28 2.59
CA SER A 61 36.78 -14.13 1.68
C SER A 61 35.68 -14.31 0.64
N THR A 62 35.43 -15.53 0.18
CA THR A 62 34.36 -15.85 -0.76
C THR A 62 32.98 -15.70 -0.11
N ILE A 63 32.83 -16.14 1.14
CA ILE A 63 31.60 -15.95 1.91
C ILE A 63 31.32 -14.45 2.08
N ASP A 64 32.35 -13.70 2.48
CA ASP A 64 32.25 -12.25 2.68
C ASP A 64 31.85 -11.50 1.40
N GLU A 65 32.47 -11.87 0.27
CA GLU A 65 32.20 -11.26 -1.04
C GLU A 65 30.78 -11.57 -1.54
N LEU A 66 30.35 -12.84 -1.51
CA LEU A 66 29.03 -13.25 -1.97
C LEU A 66 27.91 -12.71 -1.08
N ALA A 67 28.08 -12.72 0.25
CA ALA A 67 27.12 -12.10 1.16
C ALA A 67 27.05 -10.57 0.93
N GLY A 68 28.19 -9.93 0.65
CA GLY A 68 28.25 -8.54 0.23
C GLY A 68 27.47 -8.28 -1.06
N TYR A 69 27.61 -9.15 -2.07
CA TYR A 69 26.83 -9.06 -3.31
C TYR A 69 25.33 -9.21 -3.08
N ALA A 70 24.91 -10.16 -2.24
CA ALA A 70 23.49 -10.34 -1.89
C ALA A 70 22.91 -9.13 -1.14
N VAL A 71 23.57 -8.68 -0.08
CA VAL A 71 22.99 -7.70 0.85
C VAL A 71 23.28 -6.25 0.46
N ASN A 72 24.54 -5.93 0.16
CA ASN A 72 24.97 -4.55 -0.08
C ASN A 72 24.69 -4.11 -1.51
N ASP A 73 24.92 -4.99 -2.49
CA ASP A 73 24.79 -4.62 -3.90
C ASP A 73 23.39 -4.89 -4.47
N LEU A 74 22.76 -6.02 -4.11
CA LEU A 74 21.43 -6.41 -4.59
C LEU A 74 20.31 -6.09 -3.60
N ASN A 75 20.62 -5.58 -2.40
CA ASN A 75 19.62 -5.22 -1.40
C ASN A 75 18.64 -6.36 -1.04
N LEU A 76 19.05 -7.63 -1.17
CA LEU A 76 18.20 -8.78 -0.83
C LEU A 76 17.92 -8.82 0.68
N ASN A 77 16.72 -9.27 1.04
CA ASN A 77 16.27 -9.41 2.42
C ASN A 77 15.50 -10.71 2.68
N VAL A 78 15.16 -11.49 1.66
CA VAL A 78 14.51 -12.79 1.81
C VAL A 78 15.49 -13.90 1.46
N PHE A 79 15.68 -14.87 2.35
CA PHE A 79 16.59 -15.99 2.13
C PHE A 79 15.90 -17.30 2.46
N ARG A 80 15.93 -18.25 1.52
CA ARG A 80 15.34 -19.58 1.72
C ARG A 80 16.45 -20.56 2.11
N PHE A 81 16.46 -21.00 3.36
CA PHE A 81 17.47 -21.89 3.92
C PHE A 81 17.05 -23.36 3.71
N ASN A 82 17.88 -24.17 3.04
CA ASN A 82 17.58 -25.56 2.76
C ASN A 82 17.84 -26.46 3.98
N ILE A 83 16.79 -27.09 4.52
CA ILE A 83 16.88 -28.23 5.43
C ILE A 83 17.05 -29.50 4.59
N GLY A 84 18.30 -29.94 4.44
CA GLY A 84 18.67 -31.10 3.62
C GLY A 84 18.11 -32.42 4.14
N GLY A 85 17.79 -33.34 3.22
CA GLY A 85 17.44 -34.72 3.56
C GLY A 85 18.67 -35.60 3.78
N GLY A 86 19.82 -35.18 3.22
CA GLY A 86 21.00 -36.05 3.18
C GLY A 86 20.85 -37.14 2.12
N GLU A 87 21.97 -37.63 1.61
CA GLU A 87 21.97 -38.76 0.67
C GLU A 87 22.39 -40.05 1.35
N ASN A 88 21.82 -41.16 0.89
CA ASN A 88 22.18 -42.49 1.34
C ASN A 88 23.64 -42.79 0.94
N PRO A 89 24.55 -43.03 1.90
CA PRO A 89 25.94 -43.36 1.61
C PRO A 89 26.11 -44.63 0.75
N ASN A 90 25.09 -45.50 0.76
CA ASN A 90 25.02 -46.76 0.02
C ASN A 90 23.95 -46.71 -1.08
N CYS A 91 23.60 -45.53 -1.60
CA CYS A 91 22.61 -45.41 -2.66
C CYS A 91 22.95 -46.32 -3.85
N THR A 92 22.00 -47.17 -4.26
CA THR A 92 22.23 -48.13 -5.36
C THR A 92 22.39 -47.48 -6.73
N ALA A 93 22.08 -46.19 -6.86
CA ALA A 93 22.34 -45.41 -8.07
C ALA A 93 23.78 -44.86 -8.13
N GLY A 94 24.62 -45.12 -7.11
CA GLY A 94 25.99 -44.61 -7.02
C GLY A 94 26.07 -43.17 -6.52
N ASP A 95 27.23 -42.52 -6.72
CA ASP A 95 27.41 -41.10 -6.40
C ASP A 95 26.84 -40.24 -7.54
N HIS A 96 25.56 -39.87 -7.42
CA HIS A 96 24.80 -39.22 -8.50
C HIS A 96 24.50 -37.73 -8.25
N ILE A 97 24.50 -37.27 -6.98
CA ILE A 97 24.22 -35.88 -6.66
C ILE A 97 25.36 -34.97 -7.14
N ARG A 98 25.02 -33.82 -7.76
CA ARG A 98 26.02 -32.88 -8.28
C ARG A 98 26.99 -32.39 -7.19
N LYS A 99 28.23 -32.13 -7.62
CA LYS A 99 29.34 -31.66 -6.77
C LYS A 99 29.38 -30.14 -6.58
N ASP A 100 28.44 -29.41 -7.17
CA ASP A 100 28.24 -27.94 -7.07
C ASP A 100 27.55 -27.51 -5.76
N GLY A 101 27.69 -28.33 -4.71
CA GLY A 101 27.03 -28.13 -3.42
C GLY A 101 25.65 -28.78 -3.29
N ALA A 102 25.15 -29.46 -4.33
CA ALA A 102 23.84 -30.13 -4.27
C ALA A 102 23.74 -31.25 -3.22
N LYS A 103 24.88 -31.84 -2.83
CA LYS A 103 24.96 -32.85 -1.77
C LYS A 103 24.87 -32.18 -0.39
N MET A 104 23.64 -32.01 0.08
CA MET A 104 23.34 -31.43 1.39
C MET A 104 23.45 -32.49 2.48
N PRO A 105 23.94 -32.14 3.68
CA PRO A 105 23.87 -33.01 4.84
C PRO A 105 22.45 -33.01 5.44
N GLY A 106 22.08 -34.10 6.10
CA GLY A 106 20.90 -34.15 6.96
C GLY A 106 21.25 -33.72 8.39
N TYR A 107 20.25 -33.28 9.16
CA TYR A 107 20.42 -32.82 10.55
C TYR A 107 20.15 -33.91 11.61
N ARG A 108 19.76 -35.11 11.16
CA ARG A 108 19.47 -36.26 12.02
C ARG A 108 19.92 -37.55 11.36
N SER A 109 20.44 -38.48 12.17
CA SER A 109 20.76 -39.84 11.75
C SER A 109 19.56 -40.79 11.83
N GLN A 110 19.65 -41.92 11.13
CA GLN A 110 18.73 -43.06 11.27
C GLN A 110 19.01 -43.77 12.62
N GLN A 111 17.96 -44.21 13.34
CA GLN A 111 18.15 -45.09 14.50
C GLN A 111 18.58 -46.52 14.10
N ALA A 112 19.23 -47.23 15.03
CA ALA A 112 19.75 -48.58 14.80
C ALA A 112 18.65 -49.65 14.64
N ASP A 113 17.44 -49.40 15.12
CA ASP A 113 16.28 -50.30 15.03
C ASP A 113 15.42 -50.05 13.77
N GLY A 114 15.77 -49.04 12.96
CA GLY A 114 15.01 -48.66 11.79
C GLY A 114 13.68 -47.96 12.08
N GLN A 115 13.40 -47.56 13.34
CA GLN A 115 12.20 -46.84 13.74
C GLN A 115 12.54 -45.55 14.53
N GLY A 116 12.00 -44.40 14.13
CA GLY A 116 12.16 -43.13 14.87
C GLY A 116 13.50 -42.39 14.71
N TRP A 117 13.84 -41.57 15.71
CA TRP A 117 14.81 -40.45 15.65
C TRP A 117 16.24 -40.73 16.11
N GLY A 118 17.25 -40.59 15.25
CA GLY A 118 18.66 -40.56 15.68
C GLY A 118 19.08 -39.23 16.31
N THR A 119 20.39 -39.07 16.57
CA THR A 119 20.96 -37.88 17.23
C THR A 119 20.80 -36.63 16.36
N TYR A 120 20.35 -35.54 16.99
CA TYR A 120 20.22 -34.21 16.38
C TYR A 120 21.58 -33.51 16.32
N ASP A 121 21.97 -33.01 15.16
CA ASP A 121 23.24 -32.31 14.96
C ASP A 121 23.14 -31.14 13.98
N LEU A 122 23.10 -29.92 14.53
CA LEU A 122 23.16 -28.68 13.74
C LEU A 122 24.54 -28.42 13.11
N THR A 123 25.60 -29.06 13.61
CA THR A 123 26.95 -28.85 13.08
C THR A 123 27.19 -29.56 11.76
N SER A 124 26.28 -30.45 11.36
CA SER A 124 26.36 -31.17 10.09
C SER A 124 26.32 -30.24 8.87
N ASP A 125 25.66 -29.07 8.93
CA ASP A 125 25.59 -28.09 7.83
C ASP A 125 26.33 -26.77 8.12
N VAL A 126 27.53 -26.85 8.71
CA VAL A 126 28.34 -25.65 9.01
C VAL A 126 28.56 -24.72 7.81
N ARG A 127 28.52 -25.24 6.58
CA ARG A 127 28.80 -24.48 5.35
C ARG A 127 27.66 -23.55 4.96
N GLN A 128 26.44 -24.07 4.86
CA GLN A 128 25.28 -23.21 4.57
C GLN A 128 25.02 -22.23 5.72
N ILE A 129 25.19 -22.68 6.97
CA ILE A 129 25.06 -21.85 8.18
C ILE A 129 26.03 -20.66 8.13
N SER A 130 27.31 -20.88 7.78
CA SER A 130 28.31 -19.80 7.72
C SER A 130 27.95 -18.69 6.72
N MET A 131 27.36 -19.05 5.59
CA MET A 131 26.85 -18.08 4.61
C MET A 131 25.66 -17.29 5.18
N MET A 132 24.69 -17.98 5.78
CA MET A 132 23.50 -17.35 6.33
C MET A 132 23.82 -16.42 7.53
N ASP A 133 24.77 -16.81 8.39
CA ASP A 133 25.27 -15.96 9.47
C ASP A 133 25.88 -14.66 8.93
N LYS A 134 26.69 -14.74 7.87
CA LYS A 134 27.27 -13.55 7.25
C LYS A 134 26.18 -12.64 6.66
N ILE A 135 25.20 -13.22 5.96
CA ILE A 135 24.05 -12.50 5.39
C ILE A 135 23.26 -11.78 6.49
N ALA A 136 22.89 -12.50 7.55
CA ALA A 136 22.12 -11.94 8.66
C ALA A 136 22.88 -10.81 9.37
N MET A 137 24.17 -10.99 9.60
CA MET A 137 25.04 -9.96 10.17
C MET A 137 25.08 -8.68 9.31
N LEU A 138 25.18 -8.80 7.98
CA LEU A 138 25.17 -7.64 7.08
C LEU A 138 23.79 -6.96 7.02
N ARG A 139 22.70 -7.71 7.19
CA ARG A 139 21.33 -7.17 7.10
C ARG A 139 20.78 -6.64 8.42
N GLN A 140 21.38 -6.99 9.56
CA GLN A 140 20.83 -6.71 10.89
C GLN A 140 20.40 -5.25 11.12
N ASN A 141 21.18 -4.29 10.60
CA ASN A 141 20.93 -2.85 10.81
C ASN A 141 19.65 -2.35 10.10
N LYS A 142 19.17 -3.07 9.08
CA LYS A 142 17.91 -2.74 8.39
C LYS A 142 16.69 -3.35 9.08
N GLY A 143 16.88 -4.41 9.88
CA GLY A 143 15.81 -5.04 10.65
C GLY A 143 14.69 -5.70 9.83
N ASP A 144 14.94 -5.95 8.53
CA ASP A 144 13.92 -6.40 7.56
C ASP A 144 14.25 -7.77 6.92
N ILE A 145 15.20 -8.52 7.48
CA ILE A 145 15.53 -9.87 7.01
C ILE A 145 14.36 -10.82 7.27
N ILE A 146 14.05 -11.68 6.30
CA ILE A 146 13.04 -12.72 6.40
C ILE A 146 13.67 -14.03 5.96
N THR A 147 13.63 -15.03 6.84
CA THR A 147 14.13 -16.37 6.51
C THR A 147 13.00 -17.38 6.45
N GLU A 148 12.95 -18.14 5.36
CA GLU A 148 12.11 -19.33 5.21
C GLU A 148 13.01 -20.56 5.24
N THR A 149 12.74 -21.51 6.13
CA THR A 149 13.36 -22.84 6.01
C THR A 149 12.54 -23.68 5.04
N ILE A 150 13.19 -24.30 4.07
CA ILE A 150 12.58 -25.12 3.03
C ILE A 150 13.19 -26.51 3.01
N SER A 151 12.40 -27.55 2.71
CA SER A 151 12.91 -28.89 2.38
C SER A 151 12.69 -29.27 0.92
N TYR A 152 13.72 -29.84 0.31
CA TYR A 152 13.65 -30.38 -1.07
C TYR A 152 13.27 -31.85 -1.09
N SER A 153 13.56 -32.56 0.01
CA SER A 153 13.28 -33.98 0.15
C SER A 153 13.28 -34.38 1.64
N PRO A 154 12.44 -35.34 2.04
CA PRO A 154 12.60 -36.00 3.33
C PRO A 154 13.97 -36.66 3.46
N PRO A 155 14.45 -36.90 4.69
CA PRO A 155 15.64 -37.70 4.91
C PRO A 155 15.59 -39.03 4.15
N TRP A 156 16.68 -39.41 3.46
CA TRP A 156 16.69 -40.55 2.53
C TRP A 156 16.18 -41.87 3.14
N TRP A 157 16.36 -42.08 4.44
CA TRP A 157 15.91 -43.29 5.14
C TRP A 157 14.39 -43.31 5.39
N MET A 158 13.72 -42.16 5.31
CA MET A 158 12.25 -42.04 5.30
C MET A 158 11.65 -42.30 3.91
N THR A 159 12.47 -42.39 2.86
CA THR A 159 11.98 -42.41 1.47
C THR A 159 11.80 -43.81 0.91
N TYR A 160 10.86 -43.96 -0.04
CA TYR A 160 10.66 -45.21 -0.78
C TYR A 160 11.89 -45.58 -1.64
N GLY A 161 12.54 -44.58 -2.24
CA GLY A 161 13.73 -44.79 -3.06
C GLY A 161 14.99 -45.11 -2.24
N GLU A 162 14.96 -44.94 -0.92
CA GLU A 162 16.16 -44.86 -0.06
C GLU A 162 17.21 -43.91 -0.63
N CYS A 163 16.70 -42.81 -1.19
CA CYS A 163 17.42 -41.80 -1.94
C CYS A 163 16.65 -40.48 -1.82
N SER A 164 17.35 -39.38 -1.57
CA SER A 164 16.73 -38.07 -1.43
C SER A 164 16.41 -37.41 -2.79
N ALA A 165 16.88 -37.97 -3.91
CA ALA A 165 16.60 -37.45 -5.25
C ALA A 165 15.21 -37.83 -5.81
N GLY A 166 14.53 -38.80 -5.21
CA GLY A 166 13.18 -39.21 -5.61
C GLY A 166 12.92 -40.71 -5.51
N ASN A 167 11.73 -41.12 -5.94
CA ASN A 167 11.31 -42.52 -5.97
C ASN A 167 11.91 -43.23 -7.20
N VAL A 168 11.91 -44.56 -7.25
CA VAL A 168 12.22 -45.32 -8.48
C VAL A 168 11.34 -44.87 -9.66
N SER A 169 10.08 -44.53 -9.40
CA SER A 169 9.16 -43.93 -10.37
C SER A 169 9.00 -42.43 -10.13
N ALA A 170 9.30 -41.61 -11.15
CA ALA A 170 9.32 -40.14 -11.05
C ALA A 170 7.97 -39.49 -10.70
N THR A 171 6.87 -40.21 -10.94
CA THR A 171 5.50 -39.77 -10.67
C THR A 171 4.93 -40.33 -9.37
N SER A 172 5.68 -41.16 -8.65
CA SER A 172 5.25 -41.74 -7.37
C SER A 172 5.73 -40.90 -6.20
N GLU A 173 5.00 -40.94 -5.07
CA GLU A 173 5.44 -40.27 -3.85
C GLU A 173 6.73 -40.88 -3.32
N ASN A 174 7.64 -40.06 -2.79
CA ASN A 174 8.90 -40.55 -2.23
C ASN A 174 8.95 -40.52 -0.70
N LEU A 175 7.83 -40.33 0.01
CA LEU A 175 7.76 -40.45 1.47
C LEU A 175 6.97 -41.70 1.85
N LYS A 176 7.51 -42.55 2.73
CA LYS A 176 6.74 -43.71 3.23
C LYS A 176 5.68 -43.25 4.25
N PRO A 177 4.44 -43.77 4.21
CA PRO A 177 3.35 -43.33 5.08
C PRO A 177 3.67 -43.35 6.58
N GLU A 178 4.45 -44.33 7.04
CA GLU A 178 4.86 -44.45 8.44
C GLU A 178 5.78 -43.30 8.93
N PHE A 179 6.39 -42.53 8.02
CA PHE A 179 7.30 -41.42 8.35
C PHE A 179 6.67 -40.04 8.12
N ILE A 180 5.37 -39.94 7.87
CA ILE A 180 4.72 -38.62 7.67
C ILE A 180 4.85 -37.75 8.92
N ASP A 181 4.60 -38.32 10.10
CA ASP A 181 4.70 -37.59 11.35
C ASP A 181 6.15 -37.21 11.67
N ASP A 182 7.07 -38.13 11.41
CA ASP A 182 8.50 -37.92 11.58
C ASP A 182 9.07 -36.89 10.59
N PHE A 183 8.54 -36.79 9.38
CA PHE A 183 9.01 -35.75 8.46
C PHE A 183 8.61 -34.35 8.95
N ALA A 184 7.38 -34.17 9.41
CA ALA A 184 6.94 -32.88 9.95
C ALA A 184 7.72 -32.46 11.21
N ASP A 185 7.94 -33.41 12.13
CA ASP A 185 8.73 -33.16 13.34
C ASP A 185 10.21 -32.87 13.02
N TYR A 186 10.75 -33.43 11.93
CA TYR A 186 12.12 -33.17 11.47
C TYR A 186 12.25 -31.69 11.13
N LEU A 187 11.34 -31.18 10.30
CA LEU A 187 11.33 -29.78 9.87
C LEU A 187 11.18 -28.81 11.05
N VAL A 188 10.19 -29.02 11.93
CA VAL A 188 9.96 -28.12 13.08
C VAL A 188 11.12 -28.14 14.05
N SER A 189 11.67 -29.32 14.36
CA SER A 189 12.77 -29.42 15.33
C SER A 189 14.07 -28.81 14.81
N VAL A 190 14.42 -29.01 13.53
CA VAL A 190 15.58 -28.36 12.89
C VAL A 190 15.39 -26.85 12.89
N THR A 191 14.21 -26.38 12.47
CA THR A 191 13.87 -24.95 12.47
C THR A 191 13.98 -24.34 13.88
N ALA A 192 13.50 -25.05 14.91
CA ALA A 192 13.57 -24.58 16.29
C ALA A 192 15.02 -24.47 16.78
N GLY A 193 15.87 -25.45 16.48
CA GLY A 193 17.28 -25.39 16.84
C GLY A 193 18.03 -24.30 16.09
N LEU A 194 17.80 -24.13 14.78
CA LEU A 194 18.37 -23.03 13.99
C LEU A 194 17.93 -21.66 14.54
N LYS A 195 16.64 -21.49 14.87
CA LYS A 195 16.11 -20.25 15.44
C LYS A 195 16.76 -19.91 16.78
N ALA A 196 16.97 -20.92 17.63
CA ALA A 196 17.61 -20.75 18.93
C ALA A 196 19.10 -20.43 18.82
N ALA A 197 19.81 -21.09 17.89
CA ALA A 197 21.25 -20.88 17.69
C ALA A 197 21.56 -19.57 16.95
N HIS A 198 20.66 -19.11 16.06
CA HIS A 198 20.90 -18.00 15.15
C HIS A 198 19.77 -16.94 15.20
N PRO A 199 19.65 -16.18 16.30
CA PRO A 199 18.54 -15.23 16.51
C PRO A 199 18.48 -14.11 15.46
N LEU A 200 19.59 -13.77 14.81
CA LEU A 200 19.66 -12.73 13.77
C LEU A 200 18.99 -13.14 12.45
N TRP A 201 18.73 -14.43 12.22
CA TRP A 201 18.17 -14.88 10.95
C TRP A 201 16.71 -14.49 10.75
N ASN A 202 15.99 -14.14 11.81
CA ASN A 202 14.55 -13.90 11.78
C ASN A 202 13.79 -14.98 10.99
N ILE A 203 14.02 -16.25 11.37
CA ILE A 203 13.27 -17.37 10.81
C ILE A 203 11.79 -17.13 11.08
N SER A 204 11.02 -17.07 9.99
CA SER A 204 9.61 -16.63 9.97
C SER A 204 8.69 -17.68 9.35
N TYR A 205 9.20 -18.53 8.45
CA TYR A 205 8.40 -19.50 7.72
C TYR A 205 9.04 -20.89 7.62
N ILE A 206 8.20 -21.93 7.54
CA ILE A 206 8.57 -23.28 7.11
C ILE A 206 7.81 -23.62 5.82
N GLU A 207 8.53 -24.07 4.79
CA GLU A 207 8.00 -24.66 3.55
C GLU A 207 8.45 -26.13 3.45
N PRO A 208 7.54 -27.10 3.61
CA PRO A 208 7.91 -28.52 3.62
C PRO A 208 8.15 -29.12 2.22
N PHE A 209 7.83 -28.41 1.14
CA PHE A 209 7.82 -28.97 -0.20
C PHE A 209 8.67 -28.17 -1.19
N ASN A 210 9.24 -28.86 -2.19
CA ASN A 210 9.83 -28.24 -3.36
C ASN A 210 9.38 -28.99 -4.62
N GLU A 211 8.69 -28.29 -5.52
CA GLU A 211 8.16 -28.80 -6.78
C GLU A 211 7.48 -30.18 -6.67
N PRO A 212 6.56 -30.37 -5.71
CA PRO A 212 6.19 -31.71 -5.26
C PRO A 212 5.27 -32.47 -6.24
N MET A 213 4.68 -31.76 -7.22
CA MET A 213 3.83 -32.35 -8.28
C MET A 213 4.48 -32.29 -9.67
N SER A 214 5.80 -32.17 -9.73
CA SER A 214 6.52 -31.97 -10.98
C SER A 214 6.56 -33.20 -11.90
N GLY A 215 6.52 -34.39 -11.30
CA GLY A 215 6.55 -35.68 -12.00
C GLY A 215 7.93 -36.10 -12.52
N TYR A 216 9.02 -35.43 -12.12
CA TYR A 216 10.39 -35.75 -12.56
C TYR A 216 11.37 -36.12 -11.44
N TRP A 217 10.94 -36.16 -10.17
CA TRP A 217 11.82 -36.54 -9.05
C TRP A 217 12.03 -38.05 -8.99
N MET A 218 13.22 -38.50 -9.38
CA MET A 218 13.54 -39.92 -9.44
C MET A 218 14.86 -40.29 -8.77
N LYS A 219 14.93 -41.51 -8.26
CA LYS A 219 16.14 -42.13 -7.72
C LYS A 219 17.29 -42.07 -8.73
N GLY A 220 18.46 -41.64 -8.27
CA GLY A 220 19.61 -41.38 -9.15
C GLY A 220 19.58 -40.02 -9.84
N GLY A 221 18.58 -39.18 -9.56
CA GLY A 221 18.55 -37.78 -10.00
C GLY A 221 19.72 -36.97 -9.44
N LEU A 222 20.06 -35.87 -10.11
CA LEU A 222 21.29 -35.14 -9.81
C LEU A 222 21.20 -34.20 -8.58
N GLN A 223 20.04 -34.13 -7.92
CA GLN A 223 19.75 -33.24 -6.78
C GLN A 223 18.64 -33.80 -5.90
N GLU A 224 18.50 -33.28 -4.68
CA GLU A 224 17.38 -33.61 -3.78
C GLU A 224 16.03 -33.20 -4.40
N GLY A 225 15.01 -34.04 -4.21
CA GLY A 225 13.66 -33.84 -4.72
C GLY A 225 12.70 -34.95 -4.29
N SER A 226 11.43 -34.62 -4.08
CA SER A 226 10.42 -35.60 -3.66
C SER A 226 9.05 -35.29 -4.23
N GLY A 227 8.44 -36.29 -4.86
CA GLY A 227 7.02 -36.24 -5.20
C GLY A 227 6.17 -36.34 -3.94
N ILE A 228 5.27 -35.37 -3.71
CA ILE A 228 4.32 -35.35 -2.58
C ILE A 228 3.02 -34.71 -3.07
N TYR A 229 1.91 -35.43 -3.09
CA TYR A 229 0.64 -34.96 -3.66
C TYR A 229 -0.32 -34.38 -2.61
N PRO A 230 -1.37 -33.64 -3.00
CA PRO A 230 -2.17 -32.83 -2.06
C PRO A 230 -2.73 -33.57 -0.84
N ALA A 231 -3.05 -34.86 -0.93
CA ALA A 231 -3.52 -35.64 0.20
C ALA A 231 -2.42 -35.84 1.27
N THR A 232 -1.21 -36.22 0.85
CA THR A 232 -0.05 -36.39 1.74
C THR A 232 0.46 -35.02 2.22
N GLN A 233 0.41 -33.98 1.36
CA GLN A 233 0.72 -32.61 1.78
C GLN A 233 -0.17 -32.15 2.94
N ALA A 234 -1.47 -32.42 2.88
CA ALA A 234 -2.40 -32.09 3.96
C ALA A 234 -2.01 -32.75 5.29
N GLN A 235 -1.64 -34.04 5.26
CA GLN A 235 -1.22 -34.76 6.47
C GLN A 235 0.05 -34.16 7.09
N ILE A 236 1.04 -33.82 6.25
CA ILE A 236 2.27 -33.16 6.70
C ILE A 236 1.96 -31.78 7.28
N LEU A 237 1.12 -30.97 6.63
CA LEU A 237 0.73 -29.63 7.11
C LEU A 237 -0.03 -29.69 8.43
N TYR A 238 -0.94 -30.65 8.58
CA TYR A 238 -1.65 -30.89 9.84
C TYR A 238 -0.68 -31.23 10.97
N ARG A 239 0.27 -32.13 10.71
CA ARG A 239 1.27 -32.50 11.71
C ARG A 239 2.21 -31.33 12.05
N LEU A 240 2.67 -30.57 11.05
CA LEU A 240 3.49 -29.38 11.27
C LEU A 240 2.80 -28.39 12.20
N TRP A 241 1.51 -28.12 11.95
CA TRP A 241 0.68 -27.25 12.79
C TRP A 241 0.59 -27.77 14.23
N GLN A 242 0.34 -29.07 14.42
CA GLN A 242 0.30 -29.67 15.75
C GLN A 242 1.65 -29.53 16.49
N SER A 243 2.76 -29.79 15.80
CA SER A 243 4.10 -29.78 16.38
C SER A 243 4.58 -28.38 16.79
N GLN A 244 3.94 -27.30 16.33
CA GLN A 244 4.24 -25.95 16.82
C GLN A 244 4.05 -25.82 18.34
N SER A 245 3.08 -26.55 18.90
CA SER A 245 2.84 -26.60 20.35
C SER A 245 4.01 -27.25 21.10
N THR A 246 4.49 -28.39 20.59
CA THR A 246 5.59 -29.19 21.18
C THR A 246 6.90 -28.40 21.26
N TYR A 247 7.20 -27.62 20.22
CA TYR A 247 8.48 -26.91 20.10
C TYR A 247 8.38 -25.40 20.40
N ASN A 248 7.23 -24.90 20.86
CA ASN A 248 6.96 -23.47 21.09
C ASN A 248 7.22 -22.59 19.85
N MET A 249 6.78 -23.06 18.67
CA MET A 249 7.05 -22.46 17.37
C MET A 249 5.85 -21.72 16.77
N TRP A 250 4.90 -21.28 17.59
CA TRP A 250 3.70 -20.52 17.16
C TRP A 250 4.00 -19.17 16.51
N SER A 251 5.23 -18.65 16.66
CA SER A 251 5.68 -17.44 15.97
C SER A 251 6.11 -17.68 14.52
N ILE A 252 6.24 -18.95 14.10
CA ILE A 252 6.60 -19.35 12.75
C ILE A 252 5.34 -19.68 11.98
N SER A 253 5.29 -19.25 10.73
CA SER A 253 4.15 -19.46 9.83
C SER A 253 4.44 -20.57 8.83
N LEU A 254 3.39 -21.19 8.27
CA LEU A 254 3.54 -22.25 7.26
C LEU A 254 3.31 -21.70 5.85
N GLY A 255 4.16 -22.10 4.91
CA GLY A 255 3.98 -21.92 3.46
C GLY A 255 3.69 -23.26 2.78
N ALA A 256 3.01 -23.20 1.63
CA ALA A 256 2.87 -24.31 0.68
C ALA A 256 2.47 -23.73 -0.70
N ALA A 257 2.59 -24.44 -1.82
CA ALA A 257 3.15 -25.79 -1.97
C ALA A 257 4.37 -25.82 -2.89
N ASP A 258 4.89 -24.66 -3.28
CA ASP A 258 6.16 -24.52 -4.01
C ASP A 258 6.21 -25.32 -5.32
N ASN A 259 5.08 -25.40 -6.05
CA ASN A 259 5.07 -26.14 -7.32
C ASN A 259 5.88 -25.39 -8.38
N SER A 260 6.49 -26.15 -9.29
CA SER A 260 7.38 -25.65 -10.36
C SER A 260 6.70 -24.67 -11.34
N LYS A 261 5.37 -24.71 -11.42
CA LYS A 261 4.57 -23.92 -12.36
C LYS A 261 3.36 -23.30 -11.68
N VAL A 262 3.04 -22.07 -12.06
CA VAL A 262 1.86 -21.32 -11.60
C VAL A 262 0.55 -22.11 -11.74
N PRO A 263 0.21 -22.71 -12.91
CA PRO A 263 -1.02 -23.49 -13.04
C PRO A 263 -1.06 -24.74 -12.15
N THR A 264 0.10 -25.39 -11.94
CA THR A 264 0.19 -26.54 -11.04
C THR A 264 -0.04 -26.12 -9.58
N THR A 265 0.48 -24.95 -9.17
CA THR A 265 0.18 -24.39 -7.85
C THR A 265 -1.31 -24.14 -7.67
N LEU A 266 -1.99 -23.54 -8.66
CA LEU A 266 -3.43 -23.31 -8.59
C LEU A 266 -4.20 -24.63 -8.46
N SER A 267 -3.85 -25.64 -9.24
CA SER A 267 -4.47 -26.97 -9.18
C SER A 267 -4.28 -27.63 -7.80
N ASN A 268 -3.05 -27.58 -7.28
CA ASN A 268 -2.71 -28.10 -5.96
C ASN A 268 -3.53 -27.38 -4.86
N MET A 269 -3.46 -26.05 -4.81
CA MET A 269 -4.15 -25.25 -3.80
C MET A 269 -5.67 -25.38 -3.86
N THR A 270 -6.25 -25.52 -5.07
CA THR A 270 -7.68 -25.79 -5.24
C THR A 270 -8.05 -27.14 -4.63
N THR A 271 -7.24 -28.17 -4.88
CA THR A 271 -7.44 -29.51 -4.33
C THR A 271 -7.32 -29.50 -2.81
N LEU A 272 -6.28 -28.86 -2.26
CA LEU A 272 -6.06 -28.74 -0.83
C LEU A 272 -7.21 -27.98 -0.16
N LYS A 273 -7.62 -26.83 -0.70
CA LYS A 273 -8.75 -26.02 -0.17
C LYS A 273 -10.08 -26.77 -0.19
N THR A 274 -10.31 -27.59 -1.21
CA THR A 274 -11.58 -28.32 -1.40
C THR A 274 -11.66 -29.53 -0.47
N ASN A 275 -10.59 -30.32 -0.42
CA ASN A 275 -10.61 -31.61 0.28
C ASN A 275 -10.10 -31.52 1.72
N ASN A 276 -9.24 -30.55 2.02
CA ASN A 276 -8.55 -30.37 3.31
C ASN A 276 -8.57 -28.88 3.73
N PRO A 277 -9.76 -28.29 3.95
CA PRO A 277 -9.91 -26.85 4.17
C PRO A 277 -9.23 -26.35 5.45
N ASN A 278 -9.07 -27.19 6.48
CA ASN A 278 -8.40 -26.82 7.73
C ASN A 278 -6.90 -26.61 7.51
N GLU A 279 -6.28 -27.55 6.79
CA GLU A 279 -4.87 -27.56 6.45
C GLU A 279 -4.52 -26.39 5.54
N TYR A 280 -5.37 -26.10 4.56
CA TYR A 280 -5.27 -24.89 3.76
C TYR A 280 -5.36 -23.62 4.62
N ASN A 281 -6.23 -23.60 5.63
CA ASN A 281 -6.40 -22.43 6.49
C ASN A 281 -5.19 -22.18 7.39
N PHE A 282 -4.38 -23.19 7.72
CA PHE A 282 -3.12 -23.02 8.48
C PHE A 282 -2.05 -22.26 7.70
N LEU A 283 -2.11 -22.28 6.36
CA LEU A 283 -1.12 -21.62 5.51
C LEU A 283 -1.19 -20.10 5.66
N ALA A 284 -0.06 -19.47 5.97
CA ALA A 284 0.04 -18.01 6.01
C ALA A 284 0.25 -17.41 4.62
N LYS A 285 0.76 -18.20 3.66
CA LYS A 285 1.09 -17.76 2.30
C LYS A 285 1.05 -18.92 1.30
N ILE A 286 0.97 -18.56 0.03
CA ILE A 286 1.09 -19.51 -1.08
C ILE A 286 2.44 -19.29 -1.77
N ASN A 287 3.26 -20.34 -1.83
CA ASN A 287 4.53 -20.36 -2.55
C ASN A 287 4.34 -20.99 -3.93
N THR A 288 4.99 -20.41 -4.95
CA THR A 288 4.98 -20.91 -6.32
C THR A 288 6.26 -20.56 -7.05
N HIS A 289 6.69 -21.43 -7.96
CA HIS A 289 7.70 -21.09 -8.93
C HIS A 289 7.01 -20.51 -10.18
N SER A 290 7.78 -19.78 -10.98
CA SER A 290 7.30 -19.15 -12.21
C SER A 290 8.07 -19.59 -13.45
N TYR A 291 8.58 -20.83 -13.45
CA TYR A 291 9.21 -21.42 -14.64
C TYR A 291 8.27 -21.47 -15.84
N ASP A 292 6.96 -21.58 -15.58
CA ASP A 292 5.90 -21.63 -16.59
C ASP A 292 4.60 -21.03 -16.02
N GLY A 293 3.72 -20.60 -16.93
CA GLY A 293 2.44 -19.97 -16.63
C GLY A 293 2.21 -18.69 -17.44
N THR A 294 1.08 -18.64 -18.14
CA THR A 294 0.61 -17.46 -18.87
C THR A 294 0.21 -16.32 -17.91
N TRP A 295 0.12 -15.10 -18.44
CA TRP A 295 -0.36 -13.95 -17.66
C TRP A 295 -1.75 -14.20 -17.03
N GLN A 296 -2.64 -14.90 -17.74
CA GLN A 296 -3.98 -15.21 -17.25
C GLN A 296 -3.94 -16.25 -16.11
N GLU A 297 -3.09 -17.26 -16.20
CA GLU A 297 -2.92 -18.24 -15.11
C GLU A 297 -2.34 -17.59 -13.85
N LYS A 298 -1.42 -16.63 -13.99
CA LYS A 298 -0.93 -15.80 -12.88
C LYS A 298 -2.05 -15.00 -12.22
N VAL A 299 -2.90 -14.36 -13.02
CA VAL A 299 -4.10 -13.65 -12.53
C VAL A 299 -5.07 -14.61 -11.83
N ASN A 300 -5.24 -15.84 -12.35
CA ASN A 300 -6.12 -16.84 -11.76
C ASN A 300 -5.62 -17.27 -10.38
N LEU A 301 -4.31 -17.53 -10.21
CA LEU A 301 -3.74 -17.84 -8.91
C LEU A 301 -3.85 -16.64 -7.94
N SER A 302 -3.57 -15.42 -8.41
CA SER A 302 -3.74 -14.19 -7.61
C SER A 302 -5.19 -14.02 -7.12
N SER A 303 -6.15 -14.25 -8.00
CA SER A 303 -7.58 -14.15 -7.68
C SER A 303 -8.02 -15.25 -6.73
N PHE A 304 -7.54 -16.48 -6.92
CA PHE A 304 -7.77 -17.59 -5.99
C PHE A 304 -7.26 -17.24 -4.58
N ALA A 305 -6.01 -16.77 -4.46
CA ALA A 305 -5.42 -16.43 -3.17
C ALA A 305 -6.16 -15.30 -2.43
N LYS A 306 -6.60 -14.27 -3.17
CA LYS A 306 -7.43 -13.17 -2.63
C LYS A 306 -8.78 -13.64 -2.11
N THR A 307 -9.47 -14.46 -2.88
CA THR A 307 -10.83 -14.92 -2.57
C THR A 307 -10.87 -16.06 -1.55
N ASN A 308 -9.75 -16.75 -1.31
CA ASN A 308 -9.64 -17.87 -0.39
C ASN A 308 -8.75 -17.52 0.82
N GLY A 309 -9.15 -16.49 1.58
CA GLY A 309 -8.46 -16.10 2.82
C GLY A 309 -7.38 -15.03 2.64
N ASN A 310 -7.38 -14.33 1.51
CA ASN A 310 -6.48 -13.22 1.20
C ASN A 310 -5.00 -13.53 1.47
N LYS A 311 -4.57 -14.73 1.06
CA LYS A 311 -3.22 -15.22 1.32
C LYS A 311 -2.22 -14.50 0.41
N PRO A 312 -1.11 -13.93 0.93
CA PRO A 312 -0.05 -13.40 0.08
C PRO A 312 0.58 -14.52 -0.76
N ILE A 313 0.96 -14.18 -2.00
CA ILE A 313 1.72 -15.07 -2.87
C ILE A 313 3.19 -14.69 -2.81
N TRP A 314 4.06 -15.67 -2.63
CA TRP A 314 5.49 -15.53 -2.85
C TRP A 314 5.83 -16.27 -4.14
N GLN A 315 6.49 -15.57 -5.07
CA GLN A 315 7.24 -16.25 -6.12
C GLN A 315 8.60 -16.59 -5.49
N THR A 316 8.89 -17.88 -5.41
CA THR A 316 9.94 -18.41 -4.52
C THR A 316 11.15 -18.99 -5.24
N GLU A 317 11.03 -19.22 -6.55
CA GLU A 317 12.11 -19.71 -7.40
C GLU A 317 11.77 -19.57 -8.89
N THR A 318 12.78 -19.18 -9.66
CA THR A 318 12.74 -19.17 -11.12
C THR A 318 14.15 -19.10 -11.70
N GLY A 319 14.29 -19.48 -12.96
CA GLY A 319 15.50 -19.39 -13.76
C GLY A 319 15.20 -19.50 -15.25
N PRO A 320 16.23 -19.55 -16.10
CA PRO A 320 16.10 -19.56 -17.56
C PRO A 320 15.68 -20.94 -18.12
N LEU A 321 14.92 -21.72 -17.36
CA LEU A 321 14.45 -23.04 -17.79
C LEU A 321 13.69 -22.92 -19.11
N SER A 322 13.96 -23.85 -20.04
CA SER A 322 13.36 -23.91 -21.37
C SER A 322 13.62 -22.67 -22.26
N TRP A 323 14.59 -21.82 -21.89
CA TRP A 323 15.00 -20.70 -22.72
C TRP A 323 16.01 -21.14 -23.80
N ASN A 324 15.83 -20.64 -25.02
CA ASN A 324 16.71 -20.89 -26.16
C ASN A 324 17.29 -19.58 -26.69
N LEU A 325 18.56 -19.62 -27.10
CA LEU A 325 19.23 -18.48 -27.72
C LEU A 325 18.49 -18.05 -29.00
N PRO A 326 18.07 -16.77 -29.13
CA PRO A 326 17.42 -16.29 -30.32
C PRO A 326 18.28 -16.48 -31.58
N SER A 327 17.63 -16.78 -32.70
CA SER A 327 18.31 -17.01 -33.98
C SER A 327 19.24 -15.83 -34.34
N GLY A 328 20.46 -16.14 -34.79
CA GLY A 328 21.47 -15.15 -35.16
C GLY A 328 22.15 -14.44 -33.98
N LYS A 329 21.84 -14.82 -32.73
CA LYS A 329 22.59 -14.38 -31.54
C LYS A 329 23.58 -15.47 -31.12
N THR A 330 24.71 -15.06 -30.55
CA THR A 330 25.77 -15.96 -30.06
C THR A 330 26.02 -15.82 -28.56
N ASP A 331 25.47 -14.78 -27.93
CA ASP A 331 25.71 -14.45 -26.53
C ASP A 331 24.45 -14.69 -25.68
N TRP A 332 24.60 -15.53 -24.66
CA TRP A 332 23.49 -15.96 -23.82
C TRP A 332 23.06 -14.92 -22.79
N GLN A 333 23.79 -13.80 -22.63
CA GLN A 333 23.41 -12.75 -21.68
C GLN A 333 22.04 -12.12 -21.96
N ILE A 334 21.56 -12.24 -23.20
CA ILE A 334 20.25 -11.74 -23.62
C ILE A 334 19.10 -12.31 -22.76
N ARG A 335 19.19 -13.58 -22.34
CA ARG A 335 18.15 -14.23 -21.51
C ARG A 335 17.88 -13.50 -20.20
N HIS A 336 18.83 -12.72 -19.69
CA HIS A 336 18.66 -12.00 -18.44
C HIS A 336 17.62 -10.87 -18.55
N TYR A 337 17.40 -10.32 -19.76
CA TYR A 337 16.34 -9.35 -20.01
C TYR A 337 14.96 -10.02 -20.06
N ASP A 338 14.87 -11.26 -20.56
CA ASP A 338 13.64 -12.06 -20.46
C ASP A 338 13.34 -12.45 -19.02
N MET A 339 14.38 -12.73 -18.22
CA MET A 339 14.21 -12.93 -16.80
C MET A 339 13.76 -11.67 -16.06
N ALA A 340 14.28 -10.50 -16.43
CA ALA A 340 13.79 -9.23 -15.91
C ALA A 340 12.32 -9.00 -16.31
N TYR A 341 11.94 -9.36 -17.53
CA TYR A 341 10.54 -9.31 -17.98
C TYR A 341 9.64 -10.27 -17.18
N ARG A 342 10.08 -11.51 -16.91
CA ARG A 342 9.36 -12.45 -16.05
C ARG A 342 9.10 -11.88 -14.66
N LEU A 343 10.10 -11.22 -14.05
CA LEU A 343 9.93 -10.51 -12.79
C LEU A 343 8.81 -9.47 -12.88
N ILE A 344 8.79 -8.65 -13.95
CA ILE A 344 7.72 -7.66 -14.17
C ILE A 344 6.35 -8.36 -14.29
N GLU A 345 6.26 -9.43 -15.09
CA GLU A 345 5.00 -10.15 -15.27
C GLU A 345 4.49 -10.79 -13.98
N ASP A 346 5.37 -11.35 -13.15
CA ASP A 346 4.99 -11.94 -11.87
C ASP A 346 4.45 -10.87 -10.93
N LEU A 347 5.14 -9.73 -10.80
CA LEU A 347 4.67 -8.65 -9.92
C LEU A 347 3.36 -8.02 -10.41
N ARG A 348 3.15 -7.92 -11.73
CA ARG A 348 1.90 -7.37 -12.29
C ARG A 348 0.72 -8.33 -12.15
N ASN A 349 0.92 -9.59 -12.52
CA ASN A 349 -0.18 -10.53 -12.77
C ASN A 349 -0.36 -11.52 -11.62
N LEU A 350 0.75 -12.05 -11.08
CA LEU A 350 0.72 -12.93 -9.90
C LEU A 350 0.51 -12.10 -8.62
N GLN A 351 0.93 -10.83 -8.66
CA GLN A 351 0.91 -9.90 -7.53
C GLN A 351 1.67 -10.44 -6.33
N SER A 352 2.81 -11.09 -6.58
CA SER A 352 3.63 -11.62 -5.51
C SER A 352 4.21 -10.48 -4.66
N VAL A 353 4.25 -10.70 -3.34
CA VAL A 353 4.82 -9.76 -2.37
C VAL A 353 6.31 -10.01 -2.14
N VAL A 354 6.78 -11.22 -2.47
CA VAL A 354 8.18 -11.61 -2.52
C VAL A 354 8.46 -12.21 -3.89
N TRP A 355 9.66 -11.93 -4.41
CA TRP A 355 10.17 -12.54 -5.63
C TRP A 355 11.60 -13.03 -5.39
N CYS A 356 11.87 -14.28 -5.72
CA CYS A 356 13.16 -14.94 -5.50
C CYS A 356 13.72 -15.54 -6.80
N ASP A 357 14.98 -15.21 -7.06
CA ASP A 357 15.80 -15.98 -8.00
C ASP A 357 16.11 -17.36 -7.40
N TRP A 358 16.38 -18.35 -8.26
CA TRP A 358 16.80 -19.67 -7.80
C TRP A 358 18.09 -19.60 -6.98
N GLN A 359 19.22 -19.25 -7.62
CA GLN A 359 20.53 -19.23 -6.99
C GLN A 359 21.23 -17.88 -7.15
N LEU A 360 22.07 -17.53 -6.17
CA LEU A 360 22.97 -16.40 -6.32
C LEU A 360 24.20 -16.77 -7.17
N LEU A 361 24.78 -17.95 -6.96
CA LEU A 361 26.02 -18.40 -7.60
C LEU A 361 25.80 -19.69 -8.39
N SER A 362 26.37 -19.75 -9.60
CA SER A 362 26.41 -20.94 -10.47
C SER A 362 27.76 -21.05 -11.18
N SER A 363 28.04 -22.22 -11.77
CA SER A 363 29.22 -22.43 -12.64
C SER A 363 29.02 -21.85 -14.04
N ASP A 364 27.77 -21.74 -14.51
CA ASP A 364 27.38 -21.07 -15.74
C ASP A 364 26.92 -19.62 -15.49
N ASP A 365 26.67 -18.88 -16.58
CA ASP A 365 26.27 -17.48 -16.52
C ASP A 365 24.74 -17.28 -16.49
N GLY A 366 23.94 -18.36 -16.44
CA GLY A 366 22.48 -18.31 -16.60
C GLY A 366 21.66 -18.63 -15.37
N TRP A 367 22.06 -19.62 -14.57
CA TRP A 367 21.29 -20.05 -13.40
C TRP A 367 21.49 -19.15 -12.17
N GLY A 368 22.71 -18.64 -12.00
CA GLY A 368 23.08 -17.71 -10.93
C GLY A 368 23.24 -16.27 -11.41
N LEU A 369 23.09 -15.33 -10.47
CA LEU A 369 23.42 -13.92 -10.72
C LEU A 369 24.94 -13.70 -10.74
N ILE A 370 25.71 -14.57 -10.11
CA ILE A 370 27.17 -14.60 -10.10
C ILE A 370 27.63 -15.91 -10.75
N GLN A 371 28.60 -15.83 -11.66
CA GLN A 371 29.24 -16.97 -12.28
C GLN A 371 30.59 -17.25 -11.62
N GLN A 372 30.88 -18.51 -11.28
CA GLN A 372 32.23 -18.99 -11.03
C GLN A 372 32.88 -19.44 -12.35
N THR A 373 33.77 -18.63 -12.91
CA THR A 373 34.33 -18.87 -14.25
C THR A 373 35.42 -19.95 -14.28
N ASN A 374 36.03 -20.25 -13.14
CA ASN A 374 37.07 -21.28 -13.01
C ASN A 374 36.53 -22.60 -12.43
N TRP A 375 35.23 -22.89 -12.53
CA TRP A 375 34.61 -24.10 -11.97
C TRP A 375 35.40 -25.38 -12.30
N ASN A 376 35.63 -26.21 -11.27
CA ASN A 376 36.31 -27.50 -11.40
C ASN A 376 35.64 -28.52 -10.48
N GLU A 377 34.93 -29.48 -11.07
CA GLU A 377 34.23 -30.53 -10.33
C GLU A 377 35.13 -31.43 -9.48
N ASN A 378 36.42 -31.53 -9.82
CA ASN A 378 37.41 -32.32 -9.08
C ASN A 378 38.03 -31.54 -7.92
N ASN A 379 37.84 -30.21 -7.89
CA ASN A 379 38.26 -29.35 -6.80
C ASN A 379 37.20 -28.26 -6.53
N PRO A 380 35.99 -28.65 -6.08
CA PRO A 380 34.85 -27.73 -6.02
C PRO A 380 35.06 -26.58 -5.03
N TYR A 381 35.89 -26.77 -4.00
CA TYR A 381 36.14 -25.79 -2.94
C TYR A 381 37.34 -24.87 -3.18
N GLN A 382 37.93 -24.90 -4.37
CA GLN A 382 39.01 -23.97 -4.73
C GLN A 382 38.55 -22.51 -4.63
N THR A 383 39.50 -21.59 -4.46
CA THR A 383 39.21 -20.15 -4.55
C THR A 383 38.55 -19.82 -5.90
N PRO A 384 37.32 -19.30 -5.90
CA PRO A 384 36.59 -19.04 -7.14
C PRO A 384 37.08 -17.76 -7.82
N VAL A 385 36.91 -17.70 -9.14
CA VAL A 385 36.93 -16.46 -9.92
C VAL A 385 35.49 -16.06 -10.17
N LEU A 386 35.00 -15.08 -9.42
CA LEU A 386 33.62 -14.63 -9.46
C LEU A 386 33.41 -13.54 -10.51
N LYS A 387 32.34 -13.68 -11.31
CA LYS A 387 31.92 -12.69 -12.30
C LYS A 387 30.45 -12.36 -12.12
N LYS A 388 30.12 -11.09 -11.91
CA LYS A 388 28.73 -10.61 -11.95
C LYS A 388 28.17 -10.79 -13.36
N THR A 389 27.06 -11.51 -13.49
CA THR A 389 26.38 -11.72 -14.78
C THR A 389 25.61 -10.47 -15.19
N ARG A 390 25.10 -10.44 -16.43
CA ARG A 390 24.13 -9.40 -16.82
C ARG A 390 22.87 -9.45 -15.95
N GLY A 391 22.49 -10.65 -15.51
CA GLY A 391 21.39 -10.89 -14.57
C GLY A 391 21.57 -10.11 -13.28
N PHE A 392 22.77 -10.10 -12.71
CA PHE A 392 23.09 -9.33 -11.50
C PHE A 392 22.67 -7.87 -11.64
N TYR A 393 23.10 -7.20 -12.70
CA TYR A 393 22.81 -5.78 -12.91
C TYR A 393 21.34 -5.51 -13.30
N CYS A 394 20.69 -6.46 -13.99
CA CYS A 394 19.25 -6.39 -14.22
C CYS A 394 18.46 -6.43 -12.90
N ARG A 395 18.79 -7.35 -11.97
CA ARG A 395 18.18 -7.40 -10.63
C ARG A 395 18.55 -6.16 -9.82
N LYS A 396 19.79 -5.68 -9.92
CA LYS A 396 20.26 -4.46 -9.26
C LYS A 396 19.41 -3.23 -9.60
N ASN A 397 18.99 -3.09 -10.87
CA ASN A 397 18.10 -2.02 -11.32
C ASN A 397 16.70 -2.08 -10.71
N VAL A 398 16.27 -3.22 -10.18
CA VAL A 398 14.93 -3.34 -9.56
C VAL A 398 15.05 -3.23 -8.04
N THR A 399 15.82 -4.14 -7.45
CA THR A 399 15.91 -4.39 -6.01
C THR A 399 16.45 -3.24 -5.18
N ASN A 400 17.30 -2.36 -5.75
CA ASN A 400 17.82 -1.19 -5.04
C ASN A 400 16.86 0.00 -5.00
N TYR A 401 15.87 0.03 -5.89
CA TYR A 401 15.00 1.19 -6.06
C TYR A 401 13.57 0.89 -5.65
N ILE A 402 13.06 -0.31 -5.94
CA ILE A 402 11.82 -0.80 -5.31
C ILE A 402 12.23 -1.59 -4.07
N LYS A 403 12.10 -0.97 -2.88
CA LYS A 403 12.56 -1.56 -1.61
C LYS A 403 11.41 -2.24 -0.88
N ALA A 404 11.72 -3.02 0.15
CA ALA A 404 10.69 -3.51 1.08
C ALA A 404 9.84 -2.34 1.61
N GLY A 405 8.52 -2.54 1.65
CA GLY A 405 7.52 -1.54 1.99
C GLY A 405 6.99 -0.73 0.79
N TYR A 406 7.61 -0.81 -0.39
CA TYR A 406 7.12 -0.06 -1.56
C TYR A 406 5.80 -0.65 -2.05
N GLN A 407 4.85 0.22 -2.36
CA GLN A 407 3.52 -0.14 -2.84
C GLN A 407 3.52 -0.19 -4.37
N ILE A 408 3.20 -1.33 -4.96
CA ILE A 408 3.01 -1.41 -6.42
C ILE A 408 1.75 -0.61 -6.80
N ILE A 409 1.88 0.19 -7.86
CA ILE A 409 0.84 1.05 -8.41
C ILE A 409 0.68 0.82 -9.91
N ASP A 410 -0.42 1.30 -10.48
CA ASP A 410 -0.75 1.04 -11.87
C ASP A 410 0.14 1.77 -12.87
N ILE A 411 0.53 1.02 -13.89
CA ILE A 411 1.20 1.51 -15.09
C ILE A 411 0.70 0.70 -16.29
N ASN A 412 0.21 1.38 -17.32
CA ASN A 412 -0.49 0.74 -18.45
C ASN A 412 0.46 0.18 -19.54
N ASN A 413 1.67 -0.25 -19.17
CA ASN A 413 2.61 -0.92 -20.07
C ASN A 413 2.98 -2.30 -19.51
N GLY A 414 2.79 -3.35 -20.33
CA GLY A 414 2.98 -4.74 -19.90
C GLY A 414 4.42 -5.14 -19.60
N SER A 415 5.41 -4.38 -20.07
CA SER A 415 6.85 -4.59 -19.82
C SER A 415 7.41 -3.61 -18.79
N SER A 416 6.54 -2.98 -17.99
CA SER A 416 6.93 -2.00 -16.99
C SER A 416 6.24 -2.21 -15.65
N LEU A 417 6.87 -1.70 -14.60
CA LEU A 417 6.34 -1.71 -13.23
C LEU A 417 6.50 -0.32 -12.62
N ALA A 418 5.55 0.07 -11.78
CA ALA A 418 5.61 1.31 -11.01
C ALA A 418 5.36 1.04 -9.53
N ALA A 419 6.07 1.76 -8.66
CA ALA A 419 5.95 1.63 -7.21
C ALA A 419 6.05 2.99 -6.52
N LEU A 420 5.43 3.12 -5.35
CA LEU A 420 5.47 4.31 -4.50
C LEU A 420 6.13 3.96 -3.17
N SER A 421 7.02 4.82 -2.68
CA SER A 421 7.63 4.66 -1.36
C SER A 421 6.59 4.77 -0.23
N PRO A 422 6.84 4.15 0.94
CA PRO A 422 5.90 4.20 2.08
C PRO A 422 5.50 5.62 2.51
N ASP A 423 6.46 6.54 2.48
CA ASP A 423 6.29 7.96 2.84
C ASP A 423 5.78 8.83 1.67
N LYS A 424 5.58 8.22 0.48
CA LYS A 424 5.14 8.86 -0.76
C LYS A 424 6.04 9.99 -1.25
N SER A 425 7.31 10.00 -0.84
CA SER A 425 8.31 10.97 -1.30
C SER A 425 9.00 10.54 -2.60
N GLU A 426 8.85 9.28 -3.02
CA GLU A 426 9.52 8.70 -4.18
C GLU A 426 8.57 7.80 -4.97
N ALA A 427 8.51 7.99 -6.30
CA ALA A 427 7.91 7.04 -7.23
C ALA A 427 9.01 6.40 -8.09
N VAL A 428 8.94 5.09 -8.28
CA VAL A 428 9.91 4.32 -9.06
C VAL A 428 9.21 3.67 -10.24
N MET A 429 9.77 3.82 -11.44
CA MET A 429 9.30 3.11 -12.63
C MET A 429 10.44 2.29 -13.23
N VAL A 430 10.18 1.02 -13.50
CA VAL A 430 11.10 0.11 -14.18
C VAL A 430 10.56 -0.18 -15.57
N MET A 431 11.37 0.02 -16.60
CA MET A 431 11.06 -0.30 -17.99
C MET A 431 11.99 -1.41 -18.47
N VAL A 432 11.42 -2.52 -18.96
CA VAL A 432 12.19 -3.61 -19.57
C VAL A 432 12.00 -3.59 -21.08
N ASN A 433 13.11 -3.54 -21.81
CA ASN A 433 13.16 -3.82 -23.23
C ASN A 433 13.97 -5.10 -23.48
N ASN A 434 13.31 -6.23 -23.59
CA ASN A 434 13.92 -7.53 -23.91
C ASN A 434 13.95 -7.83 -25.42
N SER A 435 13.75 -6.82 -26.28
CA SER A 435 13.83 -6.99 -27.74
C SER A 435 15.14 -6.46 -28.32
N ASP A 436 15.44 -6.83 -29.56
CA ASP A 436 16.62 -6.39 -30.29
C ASP A 436 16.47 -5.02 -31.00
N THR A 437 15.32 -4.37 -30.82
CA THR A 437 15.06 -3.01 -31.33
C THR A 437 14.96 -2.01 -30.18
N THR A 438 15.27 -0.74 -30.47
CA THR A 438 14.99 0.36 -29.55
C THR A 438 13.48 0.54 -29.38
N LYS A 439 13.04 1.05 -28.22
CA LYS A 439 11.64 1.40 -27.95
C LYS A 439 11.54 2.80 -27.37
N SER A 440 10.71 3.65 -27.98
CA SER A 440 10.46 5.01 -27.49
C SER A 440 9.17 5.07 -26.67
N TYR A 441 9.19 5.84 -25.59
CA TYR A 441 8.12 5.99 -24.62
C TYR A 441 7.88 7.46 -24.29
N THR A 442 6.61 7.77 -24.06
CA THR A 442 6.15 9.02 -23.46
C THR A 442 5.40 8.64 -22.19
N ILE A 443 6.01 8.89 -21.03
CA ILE A 443 5.54 8.45 -19.72
C ILE A 443 4.85 9.62 -19.02
N ASP A 444 3.54 9.53 -18.82
CA ASP A 444 2.69 10.47 -18.11
C ASP A 444 2.73 10.20 -16.59
N LEU A 445 3.26 11.19 -15.87
CA LEU A 445 3.43 11.24 -14.42
C LEU A 445 2.49 12.28 -13.78
N SER A 446 1.44 12.71 -14.48
CA SER A 446 0.50 13.73 -14.00
C SER A 446 -0.23 13.31 -12.73
N SER A 447 -0.37 12.00 -12.48
CA SER A 447 -1.01 11.50 -11.27
C SER A 447 -0.28 11.92 -9.99
N PHE A 448 1.03 12.18 -10.03
CA PHE A 448 1.87 12.46 -8.85
C PHE A 448 1.95 13.95 -8.42
N GLY A 449 1.23 14.85 -9.09
CA GLY A 449 1.31 16.28 -8.78
C GLY A 449 2.68 16.87 -9.13
N TYR A 450 3.39 17.47 -8.18
CA TYR A 450 4.67 18.15 -8.46
C TYR A 450 5.88 17.22 -8.30
N LEU A 451 6.72 17.20 -9.32
CA LEU A 451 7.98 16.44 -9.36
C LEU A 451 9.14 17.40 -9.04
N SER A 452 10.00 17.06 -8.08
CA SER A 452 11.20 17.86 -7.76
C SER A 452 12.43 17.47 -8.58
N GLY A 453 12.39 16.28 -9.19
CA GLY A 453 13.44 15.79 -10.07
C GLY A 453 13.35 14.28 -10.24
N PHE A 454 14.27 13.74 -11.03
CA PHE A 454 14.40 12.29 -11.16
C PHE A 454 15.84 11.89 -11.48
N LYS A 455 16.15 10.64 -11.14
CA LYS A 455 17.36 9.91 -11.53
C LYS A 455 17.01 8.74 -12.42
N THR A 456 17.97 8.32 -13.23
CA THR A 456 17.80 7.22 -14.17
C THR A 456 18.98 6.27 -14.05
N TYR A 457 18.71 4.99 -13.87
CA TYR A 457 19.71 3.93 -13.81
C TYR A 457 19.44 2.93 -14.93
N ARG A 458 20.48 2.47 -15.61
CA ARG A 458 20.32 1.60 -16.78
C ARG A 458 21.29 0.44 -16.78
N THR A 459 20.76 -0.75 -17.04
CA THR A 459 21.52 -1.89 -17.56
C THR A 459 21.17 -2.09 -19.02
N SER A 460 22.18 -2.27 -19.87
CA SER A 460 21.98 -2.46 -21.31
C SER A 460 23.11 -3.25 -21.96
N GLY A 461 22.89 -3.69 -23.19
CA GLY A 461 23.88 -4.39 -24.01
C GLY A 461 23.58 -5.87 -24.13
N PHE A 462 23.80 -6.42 -25.32
CA PHE A 462 23.45 -7.78 -25.70
C PHE A 462 24.67 -8.63 -26.09
N ILE A 463 25.86 -8.05 -25.97
CA ILE A 463 27.15 -8.73 -26.16
C ILE A 463 27.94 -8.57 -24.86
N SER A 464 28.60 -9.63 -24.41
CA SER A 464 29.46 -9.64 -23.24
C SER A 464 30.51 -8.53 -23.32
N GLY A 465 30.63 -7.74 -22.25
CA GLY A 465 31.57 -6.63 -22.16
C GLY A 465 31.12 -5.33 -22.85
N THR A 466 29.90 -5.30 -23.40
CA THR A 466 29.31 -4.07 -23.98
C THR A 466 28.18 -3.52 -23.12
N GLY A 467 27.78 -2.27 -23.36
CA GLY A 467 26.63 -1.65 -22.70
C GLY A 467 26.93 -1.18 -21.27
N GLU A 468 25.92 -1.23 -20.40
CA GLU A 468 25.95 -0.55 -19.09
C GLU A 468 25.52 -1.48 -17.95
N ASP A 469 26.08 -1.29 -16.76
CA ASP A 469 25.90 -2.16 -15.61
C ASP A 469 25.28 -1.40 -14.43
N CYS A 470 23.96 -1.15 -14.52
CA CYS A 470 23.19 -0.36 -13.55
C CYS A 470 23.77 1.05 -13.34
N THR A 471 24.15 1.68 -14.44
CA THR A 471 24.85 2.97 -14.46
C THR A 471 23.86 4.14 -14.37
N GLU A 472 24.15 5.14 -13.53
CA GLU A 472 23.37 6.38 -13.50
C GLU A 472 23.57 7.19 -14.78
N LYS A 473 22.48 7.64 -15.38
CA LYS A 473 22.48 8.46 -16.59
C LYS A 473 22.28 9.92 -16.23
N THR A 474 23.24 10.77 -16.56
CA THR A 474 23.25 12.20 -16.19
C THR A 474 22.97 13.14 -17.35
N VAL A 475 23.21 12.71 -18.60
CA VAL A 475 22.98 13.50 -19.81
C VAL A 475 21.49 13.60 -20.11
N SER A 476 20.94 14.81 -20.07
CA SER A 476 19.52 15.07 -20.31
C SER A 476 19.17 14.99 -21.79
N SER A 477 18.86 13.78 -22.25
CA SER A 477 18.34 13.49 -23.60
C SER A 477 17.43 12.26 -23.55
N ALA A 478 16.54 12.11 -24.54
CA ALA A 478 15.60 10.98 -24.57
C ALA A 478 16.32 9.61 -24.63
N THR A 479 17.49 9.53 -25.27
CA THR A 479 18.26 8.29 -25.40
C THR A 479 19.17 7.99 -24.21
N GLU A 480 19.33 8.91 -23.26
CA GLU A 480 20.22 8.78 -22.10
C GLU A 480 19.43 8.82 -20.79
N LYS A 481 19.40 9.97 -20.09
CA LYS A 481 18.66 10.13 -18.83
C LYS A 481 17.14 10.10 -19.03
N GLY A 482 16.64 10.54 -20.17
CA GLY A 482 15.24 10.93 -20.40
C GLY A 482 15.06 12.46 -20.34
N LEU A 483 13.98 12.95 -20.96
CA LEU A 483 13.61 14.36 -21.00
C LEU A 483 12.27 14.58 -20.30
N LEU A 484 12.29 15.27 -19.16
CA LEU A 484 11.08 15.64 -18.44
C LEU A 484 10.61 17.02 -18.91
N SER A 485 9.35 17.11 -19.32
CA SER A 485 8.66 18.36 -19.65
C SER A 485 7.32 18.39 -18.91
N GLY A 486 7.18 19.27 -17.92
CA GLY A 486 6.06 19.24 -16.98
C GLY A 486 6.03 17.90 -16.24
N ASN A 487 4.94 17.16 -16.41
CA ASN A 487 4.74 15.83 -15.85
C ASN A 487 4.94 14.69 -16.87
N THR A 488 5.52 14.98 -18.03
CA THR A 488 5.72 13.99 -19.09
C THR A 488 7.20 13.70 -19.28
N LEU A 489 7.59 12.44 -19.12
CA LEU A 489 8.96 11.96 -19.32
C LEU A 489 9.08 11.22 -20.66
N SER A 490 9.84 11.79 -21.59
CA SER A 490 10.18 11.14 -22.87
C SER A 490 11.48 10.35 -22.75
N TYR A 491 11.45 9.09 -23.19
CA TYR A 491 12.58 8.17 -23.07
C TYR A 491 12.65 7.16 -24.22
N THR A 492 13.85 6.83 -24.68
CA THR A 492 14.12 5.79 -25.68
C THR A 492 15.00 4.72 -25.06
N ALA A 493 14.39 3.56 -24.78
CA ALA A 493 15.09 2.39 -24.27
C ALA A 493 15.95 1.76 -25.37
N PRO A 494 17.25 1.53 -25.11
CA PRO A 494 18.09 0.69 -25.97
C PRO A 494 17.50 -0.71 -26.13
N ALA A 495 17.82 -1.37 -27.24
CA ALA A 495 17.63 -2.83 -27.36
C ALA A 495 18.29 -3.54 -26.19
N TYR A 496 17.64 -4.57 -25.64
CA TYR A 496 18.13 -5.33 -24.50
C TYR A 496 18.57 -4.43 -23.33
N SER A 497 17.60 -3.83 -22.64
CA SER A 497 17.85 -2.94 -21.51
C SER A 497 16.81 -3.07 -20.39
N VAL A 498 17.24 -2.78 -19.16
CA VAL A 498 16.40 -2.50 -18.00
C VAL A 498 16.73 -1.09 -17.54
N THR A 499 15.73 -0.22 -17.46
CA THR A 499 15.92 1.17 -17.02
C THR A 499 14.99 1.49 -15.88
N THR A 500 15.54 2.09 -14.83
CA THR A 500 14.80 2.49 -13.64
C THR A 500 14.85 3.98 -13.46
N PHE A 501 13.68 4.60 -13.39
CA PHE A 501 13.47 6.00 -13.05
C PHE A 501 13.10 6.10 -11.58
N VAL A 502 13.84 6.92 -10.85
CA VAL A 502 13.55 7.26 -9.44
C VAL A 502 13.12 8.71 -9.42
N VAL A 503 11.82 8.96 -9.28
CA VAL A 503 11.20 10.28 -9.33
C VAL A 503 10.96 10.77 -7.91
N SER A 504 11.58 11.89 -7.57
CA SER A 504 11.36 12.56 -6.30
C SER A 504 10.06 13.36 -6.37
N LEU A 505 9.15 13.05 -5.45
CA LEU A 505 7.88 13.71 -5.29
C LEU A 505 7.99 14.78 -4.21
N LEU A 506 7.43 15.96 -4.48
CA LEU A 506 7.20 16.88 -3.38
C LEU A 506 6.02 16.35 -2.57
N ALA A 507 6.12 16.40 -1.23
CA ALA A 507 4.99 16.10 -0.36
C ALA A 507 3.72 16.78 -0.91
N LEU A 508 2.62 16.03 -0.96
CA LEU A 508 1.29 16.53 -1.32
C LEU A 508 1.10 17.85 -0.56
N ALA A 509 0.73 18.93 -1.27
CA ALA A 509 0.53 20.23 -0.65
C ALA A 509 -0.44 20.06 0.54
N PRO A 510 -0.01 20.23 1.81
CA PRO A 510 -0.88 20.01 2.95
C PRO A 510 -2.12 20.94 2.93
N VAL A 511 -2.02 22.07 2.24
CA VAL A 511 -3.12 22.98 1.95
C VAL A 511 -3.17 23.23 0.43
N PRO A 512 -4.25 22.89 -0.28
CA PRO A 512 -4.40 23.20 -1.70
C PRO A 512 -4.41 24.70 -2.00
N ASN A 513 -4.12 25.10 -3.24
CA ASN A 513 -4.34 26.48 -3.66
C ASN A 513 -5.83 26.86 -3.54
N GLY A 514 -6.11 28.05 -3.02
CA GLY A 514 -7.50 28.50 -2.85
C GLY A 514 -7.65 29.66 -1.89
N ASP A 515 -8.88 30.07 -1.65
CA ASP A 515 -9.21 31.11 -0.66
C ASP A 515 -9.59 30.46 0.68
N TYR A 516 -8.97 30.94 1.75
CA TYR A 516 -9.13 30.40 3.09
C TYR A 516 -9.42 31.48 4.12
N PHE A 517 -10.20 31.10 5.12
CA PHE A 517 -10.12 31.66 6.46
C PHE A 517 -9.05 30.87 7.23
N ILE A 518 -8.13 31.56 7.91
CA ILE A 518 -7.03 30.93 8.66
C ILE A 518 -7.28 31.16 10.15
N LYS A 519 -7.59 30.11 10.90
CA LYS A 519 -8.07 30.21 12.29
C LYS A 519 -7.02 29.72 13.27
N ALA A 520 -6.73 30.49 14.31
CA ALA A 520 -5.84 30.08 15.40
C ALA A 520 -6.56 29.06 16.31
N VAL A 521 -5.91 27.92 16.56
CA VAL A 521 -6.51 26.82 17.32
C VAL A 521 -6.77 27.20 18.78
N HIS A 522 -5.89 27.99 19.42
CA HIS A 522 -6.01 28.32 20.86
C HIS A 522 -7.12 29.33 21.19
N SER A 523 -7.43 30.26 20.28
CA SER A 523 -8.40 31.35 20.52
C SER A 523 -9.69 31.19 19.74
N ASN A 524 -9.72 30.28 18.76
CA ASN A 524 -10.76 30.16 17.75
C ASN A 524 -11.00 31.43 16.90
N LYS A 525 -10.05 32.38 16.91
CA LYS A 525 -10.10 33.60 16.11
C LYS A 525 -9.37 33.45 14.79
N TYR A 526 -9.62 34.37 13.86
CA TYR A 526 -9.16 34.30 12.48
C TYR A 526 -8.09 35.35 12.21
N MET A 527 -7.08 34.94 11.46
CA MET A 527 -6.08 35.84 10.91
C MET A 527 -6.77 36.91 10.05
N THR A 528 -6.37 38.17 10.23
CA THR A 528 -6.88 39.32 9.48
C THR A 528 -5.79 40.35 9.27
N VAL A 529 -5.97 41.22 8.26
CA VAL A 529 -5.20 42.46 8.16
C VAL A 529 -5.83 43.53 9.06
N ALA A 530 -5.03 44.15 9.91
CA ALA A 530 -5.48 45.16 10.86
C ALA A 530 -6.15 46.35 10.17
N GLY A 531 -7.34 46.72 10.68
CA GLY A 531 -8.12 47.87 10.22
C GLY A 531 -8.57 47.82 8.75
N PHE A 532 -8.61 46.64 8.12
CA PHE A 532 -8.89 46.50 6.68
C PHE A 532 -7.90 47.30 5.80
N SER A 533 -6.70 47.59 6.33
CA SER A 533 -5.78 48.53 5.69
C SER A 533 -5.22 47.97 4.39
N SER A 534 -5.06 48.84 3.39
CA SER A 534 -4.32 48.55 2.16
C SER A 534 -3.00 49.33 2.10
N THR A 535 -2.40 49.68 3.25
CA THR A 535 -1.08 50.35 3.31
C THR A 535 0.04 49.33 3.52
N ASN A 536 1.24 49.63 3.04
CA ASN A 536 2.43 48.82 3.33
C ASN A 536 2.70 48.82 4.84
N GLY A 537 3.12 47.67 5.37
CA GLY A 537 3.43 47.51 6.78
C GLY A 537 2.21 47.31 7.68
N ALA A 538 0.98 47.29 7.15
CA ALA A 538 -0.19 46.92 7.93
C ALA A 538 -0.03 45.50 8.49
N VAL A 539 -0.18 45.36 9.81
CA VAL A 539 0.10 44.12 10.53
C VAL A 539 -0.99 43.08 10.33
N ILE A 540 -0.60 41.83 10.47
CA ILE A 540 -1.51 40.71 10.58
C ILE A 540 -1.82 40.49 12.06
N GLU A 541 -3.10 40.43 12.39
CA GLU A 541 -3.63 40.23 13.74
C GLU A 541 -4.66 39.09 13.74
N GLN A 542 -5.22 38.74 14.90
CA GLN A 542 -6.39 37.87 15.00
C GLN A 542 -7.68 38.66 15.30
N TYR A 543 -8.82 38.15 14.83
CA TYR A 543 -10.14 38.75 15.07
C TYR A 543 -11.25 37.69 15.10
N ASP A 544 -12.39 38.02 15.69
CA ASP A 544 -13.59 37.20 15.58
C ASP A 544 -14.04 37.03 14.14
N TYR A 545 -14.69 35.89 13.87
CA TYR A 545 -15.21 35.59 12.54
C TYR A 545 -16.15 36.69 12.05
N SER A 546 -15.90 37.14 10.83
CA SER A 546 -16.86 37.86 10.00
C SER A 546 -16.61 37.49 8.54
N ASN A 547 -17.63 37.56 7.70
CA ASN A 547 -17.48 37.21 6.28
C ASN A 547 -16.86 38.36 5.44
N GLN A 548 -15.97 39.14 6.03
CA GLN A 548 -15.29 40.27 5.39
C GLN A 548 -14.02 39.80 4.66
N ASP A 549 -13.62 40.52 3.60
CA ASP A 549 -12.50 40.09 2.74
C ASP A 549 -11.12 40.24 3.38
N ASN A 550 -10.98 41.01 4.47
CA ASN A 550 -9.73 41.10 5.24
C ASN A 550 -9.38 39.86 6.05
N LEU A 551 -10.35 38.97 6.30
CA LEU A 551 -10.14 37.67 6.93
C LEU A 551 -9.90 36.55 5.91
N LYS A 552 -9.98 36.86 4.61
CA LYS A 552 -9.84 35.89 3.52
C LYS A 552 -8.46 36.02 2.88
N PHE A 553 -7.71 34.94 2.85
CA PHE A 553 -6.40 34.88 2.21
C PHE A 553 -6.43 33.91 1.03
N THR A 554 -6.04 34.39 -0.14
CA THR A 554 -5.67 33.54 -1.27
C THR A 554 -4.31 32.91 -0.96
N VAL A 555 -4.30 31.60 -0.77
CA VAL A 555 -3.12 30.78 -0.51
C VAL A 555 -2.67 30.17 -1.83
N THR A 556 -1.43 30.43 -2.23
CA THR A 556 -0.82 29.85 -3.43
C THR A 556 0.50 29.17 -3.10
N ARG A 557 0.75 28.02 -3.72
CA ARG A 557 2.00 27.26 -3.60
C ARG A 557 2.80 27.33 -4.89
N ASP A 558 4.08 27.66 -4.79
CA ASP A 558 5.02 27.68 -5.92
C ASP A 558 5.57 26.28 -6.25
N LEU A 559 6.25 26.17 -7.40
CA LEU A 559 6.84 24.90 -7.90
C LEU A 559 7.91 24.31 -6.97
N ASN A 560 8.49 25.11 -6.08
CA ASN A 560 9.48 24.66 -5.11
C ASN A 560 8.83 24.28 -3.76
N GLY A 561 7.50 24.30 -3.68
CA GLY A 561 6.72 23.89 -2.53
C GLY A 561 6.47 24.97 -1.48
N TYR A 562 6.85 26.24 -1.74
CA TYR A 562 6.65 27.34 -0.81
C TYR A 562 5.30 28.04 -1.02
N TYR A 563 4.67 28.43 0.07
CA TYR A 563 3.39 29.13 0.10
C TYR A 563 3.55 30.64 0.15
N LYS A 564 2.56 31.33 -0.42
CA LYS A 564 2.32 32.77 -0.30
C LYS A 564 0.89 33.00 0.16
N PHE A 565 0.68 34.05 0.96
CA PHE A 565 -0.63 34.47 1.45
C PHE A 565 -0.93 35.87 0.95
N LYS A 566 -2.01 36.03 0.18
CA LYS A 566 -2.49 37.31 -0.33
C LYS A 566 -3.87 37.61 0.27
N PRO A 567 -4.07 38.67 1.06
CA PRO A 567 -5.42 39.06 1.48
C PRO A 567 -6.29 39.35 0.27
N LYS A 568 -7.55 38.90 0.26
CA LYS A 568 -8.38 38.84 -0.94
C LYS A 568 -8.72 40.21 -1.56
N TYR A 569 -8.74 41.26 -0.74
CA TYR A 569 -9.14 42.62 -1.14
C TYR A 569 -7.99 43.51 -1.66
N THR A 570 -6.76 43.00 -1.69
CA THR A 570 -5.57 43.79 -2.07
C THR A 570 -4.54 42.91 -2.78
N ASP A 571 -3.68 43.50 -3.61
CA ASP A 571 -2.60 42.77 -4.29
C ASP A 571 -1.31 42.65 -3.45
N LYS A 572 -1.33 43.13 -2.20
CA LYS A 572 -0.21 43.01 -1.25
C LYS A 572 -0.03 41.60 -0.74
N ILE A 573 1.20 41.20 -0.43
CA ILE A 573 1.54 39.86 0.05
C ILE A 573 2.00 39.90 1.51
N MET A 574 1.59 38.88 2.28
CA MET A 574 2.06 38.65 3.64
C MET A 574 3.59 38.49 3.67
N THR A 575 4.24 39.23 4.54
CA THR A 575 5.69 39.41 4.58
C THR A 575 6.15 39.36 6.05
N VAL A 576 7.25 38.65 6.33
CA VAL A 576 7.94 38.80 7.61
C VAL A 576 8.70 40.13 7.60
N ASN A 577 8.37 41.03 8.52
CA ASN A 577 8.87 42.41 8.48
C ASN A 577 10.40 42.48 8.46
N GLY A 578 10.96 43.15 7.45
CA GLY A 578 12.40 43.29 7.23
C GLY A 578 13.15 41.97 6.99
N GLY A 579 12.47 40.82 6.86
CA GLY A 579 13.11 39.51 6.82
C GLY A 579 13.85 39.15 8.12
N SER A 580 13.52 39.82 9.23
CA SER A 580 14.15 39.58 10.52
C SER A 580 13.92 38.15 11.00
N ASN A 581 14.88 37.62 11.74
CA ASN A 581 14.80 36.32 12.40
C ASN A 581 14.66 36.44 13.93
N SER A 582 14.33 37.62 14.44
CA SER A 582 14.15 37.86 15.88
C SER A 582 12.76 37.45 16.34
N ASN A 583 12.64 36.92 17.56
CA ASN A 583 11.35 36.69 18.20
C ASN A 583 10.59 38.00 18.35
N GLY A 584 9.28 37.96 18.07
CA GLY A 584 8.40 39.13 18.11
C GLY A 584 8.39 39.95 16.83
N THR A 585 9.09 39.50 15.77
CA THR A 585 9.04 40.18 14.47
C THR A 585 7.60 40.16 13.94
N ALA A 586 7.04 41.33 13.65
CA ALA A 586 5.69 41.44 13.11
C ALA A 586 5.56 40.80 11.73
N ILE A 587 4.39 40.22 11.47
CA ILE A 587 3.96 39.81 10.14
C ILE A 587 3.08 40.92 9.57
N ASN A 588 3.36 41.36 8.34
CA ASN A 588 2.65 42.48 7.71
C ASN A 588 2.34 42.22 6.24
N ILE A 589 1.65 43.15 5.57
CA ILE A 589 1.43 43.11 4.12
C ILE A 589 2.23 44.19 3.40
N ASN A 590 2.79 43.88 2.22
CA ASN A 590 3.56 44.81 1.39
C ASN A 590 3.27 44.67 -0.12
N ASN A 591 3.46 45.75 -0.88
CA ASN A 591 3.07 45.92 -2.30
C ASN A 591 3.75 45.00 -3.31
N GLU A 592 4.93 44.46 -3.03
CA GLU A 592 5.72 43.76 -4.05
C GLU A 592 5.81 42.27 -3.72
N ASP A 593 5.29 41.40 -4.59
CA ASP A 593 5.73 40.00 -4.66
C ASP A 593 7.11 39.98 -5.32
N THR A 594 8.14 40.21 -4.52
CA THR A 594 9.54 40.18 -4.95
C THR A 594 10.07 38.76 -5.11
N ASN A 595 9.23 37.75 -4.84
CA ASN A 595 9.64 36.36 -4.70
C ASN A 595 10.74 36.16 -3.63
N ALA A 596 10.89 37.12 -2.70
CA ALA A 596 11.90 37.08 -1.65
C ALA A 596 11.62 36.00 -0.60
N SER A 597 12.67 35.56 0.10
CA SER A 597 12.57 34.49 1.11
C SER A 597 11.61 34.85 2.26
N ASN A 598 11.46 36.12 2.60
CA ASN A 598 10.57 36.61 3.65
C ASN A 598 9.10 36.75 3.26
N GLN A 599 8.75 36.38 2.03
CA GLN A 599 7.37 36.26 1.52
C GLN A 599 7.02 34.82 1.19
N LYS A 600 7.90 33.87 1.52
CA LYS A 600 7.75 32.44 1.25
C LYS A 600 7.63 31.69 2.56
N PHE A 601 6.63 30.84 2.64
CA PHE A 601 6.33 30.07 3.83
C PHE A 601 6.29 28.58 3.50
N ILE A 602 6.43 27.77 4.53
CA ILE A 602 6.19 26.33 4.53
C ILE A 602 4.96 26.13 5.41
N ILE A 603 3.98 25.39 4.91
CA ILE A 603 2.87 24.89 5.71
C ILE A 603 3.15 23.42 5.97
N GLU A 604 3.11 23.01 7.23
CA GLU A 604 3.30 21.63 7.66
C GLU A 604 2.03 21.14 8.36
N ASP A 605 1.59 19.93 8.01
CA ASP A 605 0.47 19.25 8.67
C ASP A 605 0.93 18.67 10.01
N LEU A 606 0.28 19.08 11.10
CA LEU A 606 0.51 18.59 12.46
C LEU A 606 -0.47 17.46 12.84
N GLY A 607 -1.35 17.07 11.92
CA GLY A 607 -2.46 16.14 12.13
C GLY A 607 -3.77 16.82 12.53
N SER A 608 -4.88 16.10 12.39
CA SER A 608 -6.24 16.57 12.78
C SER A 608 -6.67 17.90 12.14
N GLY A 609 -6.15 18.23 10.95
CA GLY A 609 -6.46 19.49 10.24
C GLY A 609 -5.78 20.72 10.84
N GLN A 610 -4.76 20.55 11.68
CA GLN A 610 -3.98 21.63 12.27
C GLN A 610 -2.65 21.77 11.54
N TYR A 611 -2.23 23.00 11.32
CA TYR A 611 -1.07 23.31 10.50
C TYR A 611 -0.13 24.29 11.21
N ARG A 612 1.17 24.11 10.99
CA ARG A 612 2.20 25.10 11.33
C ARG A 612 2.56 25.90 10.10
N VAL A 613 2.73 27.22 10.25
CA VAL A 613 3.23 28.09 9.17
C VAL A 613 4.59 28.66 9.57
N THR A 614 5.60 28.41 8.74
CA THR A 614 7.01 28.73 9.01
C THR A 614 7.64 29.48 7.84
N PRO A 615 8.40 30.57 8.04
CA PRO A 615 9.11 31.22 6.95
C PRO A 615 10.16 30.29 6.32
N LYS A 616 10.32 30.35 5.00
CA LYS A 616 11.27 29.53 4.23
C LYS A 616 12.69 29.51 4.81
N TYR A 617 13.15 30.63 5.35
CA TYR A 617 14.53 30.82 5.81
C TYR A 617 14.74 30.50 7.29
N SER A 618 13.70 30.10 8.05
CA SER A 618 13.79 29.92 9.50
C SER A 618 12.94 28.73 9.99
N LEU A 619 13.45 27.52 9.77
CA LEU A 619 12.72 26.25 10.00
C LEU A 619 12.40 25.94 11.47
N ASN A 620 13.06 26.61 12.42
CA ASN A 620 12.83 26.44 13.85
C ASN A 620 11.81 27.44 14.43
N LYS A 621 11.29 28.36 13.61
CA LYS A 621 10.33 29.38 14.00
C LYS A 621 8.99 29.19 13.31
N ALA A 622 7.95 29.82 13.84
CA ALA A 622 6.61 29.77 13.28
C ALA A 622 5.87 31.10 13.49
N LEU A 623 4.84 31.31 12.67
CA LEU A 623 3.86 32.35 12.93
C LEU A 623 2.98 31.91 14.09
N GLY A 624 2.84 32.77 15.09
CA GLY A 624 1.92 32.55 16.19
C GLY A 624 1.34 33.86 16.71
N VAL A 625 0.20 33.75 17.38
CA VAL A 625 -0.42 34.89 18.06
C VAL A 625 0.42 35.26 19.28
N SER A 626 0.85 36.53 19.35
CA SER A 626 1.74 37.05 20.38
C SER A 626 1.18 36.82 21.78
N ASN A 627 2.03 36.41 22.72
CA ASN A 627 1.69 36.16 24.13
C ASN A 627 0.50 35.20 24.37
N GLN A 628 0.14 34.36 23.40
CA GLN A 628 -1.08 33.55 23.43
C GLN A 628 -2.35 34.39 23.64
N GLY A 629 -2.36 35.62 23.11
CA GLY A 629 -3.47 36.55 23.20
C GLY A 629 -4.81 35.93 22.78
N GLN A 630 -5.88 36.36 23.43
CA GLN A 630 -7.26 35.85 23.27
C GLN A 630 -8.22 36.93 22.79
N LEU A 631 -7.74 38.14 22.55
CA LEU A 631 -8.54 39.31 22.18
C LEU A 631 -8.44 39.59 20.67
N ASN A 632 -9.43 40.32 20.18
CA ASN A 632 -9.38 40.88 18.83
C ASN A 632 -8.29 41.96 18.78
N GLY A 633 -7.46 41.92 17.75
CA GLY A 633 -6.33 42.83 17.57
C GLY A 633 -5.00 42.35 18.15
N ASP A 634 -4.94 41.13 18.72
CA ASP A 634 -3.64 40.56 19.10
C ASP A 634 -2.81 40.20 17.85
N ASP A 635 -1.57 40.69 17.80
CA ASP A 635 -0.68 40.55 16.65
C ASP A 635 -0.27 39.09 16.38
N VAL A 636 -0.13 38.75 15.09
CA VAL A 636 0.60 37.56 14.64
C VAL A 636 2.07 37.93 14.42
N VAL A 637 2.95 37.20 15.10
CA VAL A 637 4.40 37.45 15.10
C VAL A 637 5.18 36.18 14.76
N LEU A 638 6.43 36.37 14.32
CA LEU A 638 7.40 35.28 14.23
C LEU A 638 8.01 35.00 15.60
N TRP A 639 8.02 33.73 16.00
CA TRP A 639 8.64 33.30 17.25
C TRP A 639 9.23 31.90 17.11
N ASP A 640 10.09 31.49 18.04
CA ASP A 640 10.47 30.08 18.21
C ASP A 640 9.24 29.20 18.32
N TYR A 641 9.24 28.08 17.60
CA TYR A 641 8.12 27.15 17.66
C TYR A 641 8.14 26.39 18.99
N LEU A 642 7.11 26.60 19.82
CA LEU A 642 6.97 26.00 21.15
C LEU A 642 5.89 24.92 21.23
N ASP A 643 5.35 24.49 20.08
CA ASP A 643 4.24 23.52 19.97
C ASP A 643 2.96 23.87 20.78
N ALA A 644 2.83 25.14 21.16
CA ALA A 644 1.63 25.68 21.81
C ALA A 644 0.53 25.99 20.78
N GLY A 645 -0.74 25.98 21.23
CA GLY A 645 -1.90 26.13 20.36
C GLY A 645 -1.95 27.45 19.57
N ASN A 646 -1.28 28.49 20.05
CA ASN A 646 -1.18 29.79 19.37
C ASN A 646 -0.28 29.77 18.11
N PHE A 647 0.44 28.67 17.87
CA PHE A 647 1.21 28.42 16.64
C PHE A 647 0.51 27.46 15.67
N LYS A 648 -0.67 26.96 16.04
CA LYS A 648 -1.42 25.96 15.28
C LYS A 648 -2.60 26.64 14.59
N TRP A 649 -2.74 26.41 13.29
CA TRP A 649 -3.71 27.08 12.44
C TRP A 649 -4.60 26.06 11.74
N GLU A 650 -5.88 26.37 11.58
CA GLU A 650 -6.82 25.63 10.73
C GLU A 650 -7.05 26.42 9.44
N PHE A 651 -6.88 25.76 8.29
CA PHE A 651 -7.17 26.34 6.98
C PHE A 651 -8.59 25.95 6.55
N ILE A 652 -9.53 26.87 6.70
CA ILE A 652 -10.94 26.64 6.39
C ILE A 652 -11.22 27.22 5.00
N PRO A 653 -11.48 26.40 3.96
CA PRO A 653 -11.80 26.91 2.64
C PRO A 653 -13.02 27.84 2.72
N VAL A 654 -12.99 28.98 2.03
CA VAL A 654 -14.14 29.91 1.99
C VAL A 654 -15.41 29.20 1.48
N SER A 655 -15.28 28.18 0.64
CA SER A 655 -16.37 27.32 0.16
C SER A 655 -16.97 26.39 1.23
N ALA A 656 -16.28 26.14 2.35
CA ALA A 656 -16.74 25.26 3.42
C ALA A 656 -17.60 25.99 4.47
N VAL A 657 -17.45 27.31 4.62
CA VAL A 657 -18.21 28.10 5.62
C VAL A 657 -19.68 28.30 5.21
N ASN A 658 -20.00 28.09 3.93
CA ASN A 658 -21.36 28.18 3.40
C ASN A 658 -22.05 26.80 3.29
N SER A 659 -21.62 25.81 4.08
CA SER A 659 -22.05 24.41 3.95
C SER A 659 -22.77 23.89 5.20
N ILE A 660 -23.82 23.09 5.00
CA ILE A 660 -24.54 22.40 6.08
C ILE A 660 -23.74 21.14 6.47
N PRO A 661 -23.43 20.92 7.76
CA PRO A 661 -22.72 19.72 8.20
C PRO A 661 -23.49 18.43 7.85
N ASN A 662 -22.78 17.31 7.72
CA ASN A 662 -23.44 16.00 7.60
C ASN A 662 -24.25 15.71 8.87
N GLY A 663 -25.48 15.26 8.72
CA GLY A 663 -26.35 15.01 9.87
C GLY A 663 -27.81 14.76 9.49
N ASP A 664 -28.64 14.57 10.51
CA ASP A 664 -30.08 14.36 10.34
C ASP A 664 -30.83 15.66 10.58
N TYR A 665 -31.64 16.08 9.61
CA TYR A 665 -32.32 17.37 9.63
C TYR A 665 -33.83 17.25 9.42
N ASN A 666 -34.56 18.12 10.13
CA ASN A 666 -35.86 18.58 9.67
C ASN A 666 -35.64 19.80 8.76
N ILE A 667 -36.19 19.77 7.55
CA ILE A 667 -36.00 20.81 6.53
C ILE A 667 -37.32 21.56 6.38
N LYS A 668 -37.35 22.86 6.71
CA LYS A 668 -38.59 23.66 6.80
C LYS A 668 -38.62 24.75 5.73
N ALA A 669 -39.71 24.81 4.97
CA ALA A 669 -39.95 25.88 4.00
C ALA A 669 -40.21 27.20 4.75
N VAL A 670 -39.54 28.27 4.31
CA VAL A 670 -39.63 29.58 5.01
C VAL A 670 -41.02 30.20 4.88
N HIS A 671 -41.69 30.06 3.73
CA HIS A 671 -42.97 30.73 3.47
C HIS A 671 -44.18 30.14 4.23
N SER A 672 -44.20 28.83 4.46
CA SER A 672 -45.34 28.13 5.07
C SER A 672 -45.07 27.66 6.50
N ASN A 673 -43.81 27.70 6.94
CA ASN A 673 -43.34 27.04 8.17
C ASN A 673 -43.60 25.52 8.23
N LYS A 674 -43.93 24.89 7.10
CA LYS A 674 -44.11 23.44 6.98
C LYS A 674 -42.80 22.75 6.59
N TYR A 675 -42.75 21.45 6.83
CA TYR A 675 -41.55 20.64 6.71
C TYR A 675 -41.62 19.77 5.47
N MET A 676 -40.49 19.65 4.78
CA MET A 676 -40.29 18.70 3.70
C MET A 676 -40.57 17.28 4.22
N THR A 677 -41.32 16.50 3.47
CA THR A 677 -41.66 15.12 3.80
C THR A 677 -41.82 14.26 2.56
N VAL A 678 -41.77 12.94 2.74
CA VAL A 678 -42.16 11.99 1.69
C VAL A 678 -43.66 11.71 1.81
N ALA A 679 -44.39 11.90 0.70
CA ALA A 679 -45.83 11.74 0.65
C ALA A 679 -46.29 10.36 1.14
N GLY A 680 -47.25 10.37 2.08
CA GLY A 680 -47.88 9.16 2.61
C GLY A 680 -46.96 8.18 3.34
N PHE A 681 -45.78 8.61 3.83
CA PHE A 681 -44.77 7.73 4.43
C PHE A 681 -44.29 6.62 3.46
N SER A 682 -44.45 6.82 2.15
CA SER A 682 -44.24 5.77 1.16
C SER A 682 -42.77 5.38 1.06
N SER A 683 -42.51 4.10 0.87
CA SER A 683 -41.19 3.55 0.52
C SER A 683 -41.15 3.07 -0.93
N THR A 684 -42.07 3.49 -1.81
CA THR A 684 -42.08 3.11 -3.23
C THR A 684 -41.22 4.06 -4.07
N ASN A 685 -40.63 3.56 -5.15
CA ASN A 685 -39.95 4.41 -6.13
C ASN A 685 -40.93 5.41 -6.74
N GLY A 686 -40.49 6.64 -6.94
CA GLY A 686 -41.30 7.71 -7.49
C GLY A 686 -42.24 8.39 -6.49
N ALA A 687 -42.25 7.99 -5.21
CA ALA A 687 -42.99 8.72 -4.17
C ALA A 687 -42.47 10.17 -4.09
N VAL A 688 -43.37 11.13 -4.16
CA VAL A 688 -43.04 12.56 -4.26
C VAL A 688 -42.67 13.15 -2.90
N ILE A 689 -41.89 14.24 -2.96
CA ILE A 689 -41.59 15.09 -1.83
C ILE A 689 -42.64 16.21 -1.77
N GLU A 690 -43.27 16.37 -0.62
CA GLU A 690 -44.29 17.39 -0.34
C GLU A 690 -43.91 18.19 0.92
N GLN A 691 -44.71 19.20 1.28
CA GLN A 691 -44.64 19.84 2.59
C GLN A 691 -45.77 19.37 3.52
N TYR A 692 -45.49 19.30 4.82
CA TYR A 692 -46.48 18.91 5.83
C TYR A 692 -46.20 19.59 7.18
N ASP A 693 -47.23 19.67 8.04
CA ASP A 693 -47.05 20.09 9.42
C ASP A 693 -46.07 19.20 10.17
N TYR A 694 -45.35 19.80 11.13
CA TYR A 694 -44.41 19.07 11.94
C TYR A 694 -45.11 17.96 12.73
N SER A 695 -44.56 16.76 12.62
CA SER A 695 -44.77 15.68 13.57
C SER A 695 -43.42 15.00 13.80
N ASN A 696 -43.25 14.34 14.94
CA ASN A 696 -42.01 13.61 15.22
C ASN A 696 -41.97 12.24 14.51
N GLN A 697 -42.24 12.24 13.21
CA GLN A 697 -42.20 11.06 12.35
C GLN A 697 -40.94 11.08 11.46
N ASP A 698 -40.44 9.90 11.09
CA ASP A 698 -39.17 9.78 10.38
C ASP A 698 -39.23 10.17 8.89
N ASN A 699 -40.41 10.35 8.31
CA ASN A 699 -40.59 10.90 6.95
C ASN A 699 -40.30 12.39 6.85
N LEU A 700 -40.33 13.13 7.96
CA LEU A 700 -39.95 14.55 7.98
C LEU A 700 -38.46 14.74 8.30
N LYS A 701 -37.69 13.65 8.41
CA LYS A 701 -36.28 13.66 8.78
C LYS A 701 -35.44 13.15 7.61
N PHE A 702 -34.46 13.95 7.20
CA PHE A 702 -33.54 13.60 6.12
C PHE A 702 -32.11 13.54 6.66
N THR A 703 -31.43 12.44 6.41
CA THR A 703 -29.98 12.36 6.52
C THR A 703 -29.38 13.11 5.32
N VAL A 704 -28.67 14.19 5.61
CA VAL A 704 -27.99 15.04 4.64
C VAL A 704 -26.51 14.70 4.66
N THR A 705 -25.96 14.30 3.51
CA THR A 705 -24.54 13.98 3.37
C THR A 705 -23.90 14.79 2.26
N ARG A 706 -22.72 15.34 2.53
CA ARG A 706 -21.89 16.12 1.60
C ARG A 706 -20.71 15.27 1.13
N ASP A 707 -20.52 15.19 -0.18
CA ASP A 707 -19.37 14.52 -0.79
C ASP A 707 -18.12 15.41 -0.81
N LEU A 708 -16.96 14.83 -1.13
CA LEU A 708 -15.67 15.54 -1.18
C LEU A 708 -15.62 16.65 -2.25
N ASN A 709 -16.54 16.64 -3.21
CA ASN A 709 -16.67 17.69 -4.23
C ASN A 709 -17.68 18.77 -3.82
N GLY A 710 -18.25 18.68 -2.62
CA GLY A 710 -19.16 19.66 -2.05
C GLY A 710 -20.63 19.49 -2.42
N TYR A 711 -21.03 18.39 -3.07
CA TYR A 711 -22.43 18.11 -3.41
C TYR A 711 -23.15 17.34 -2.30
N TYR A 712 -24.44 17.64 -2.13
CA TYR A 712 -25.31 17.06 -1.11
C TYR A 712 -26.22 15.97 -1.67
N LYS A 713 -26.54 15.00 -0.82
CA LYS A 713 -27.63 14.03 -1.01
C LYS A 713 -28.58 14.10 0.17
N PHE A 714 -29.86 13.82 -0.08
CA PHE A 714 -30.90 13.74 0.94
C PHE A 714 -31.48 12.33 0.96
N LYS A 715 -31.39 11.66 2.11
CA LYS A 715 -31.96 10.33 2.34
C LYS A 715 -33.04 10.44 3.43
N PRO A 716 -34.32 10.13 3.18
CA PRO A 716 -35.31 10.05 4.26
C PRO A 716 -34.88 9.00 5.29
N LYS A 717 -35.03 9.30 6.58
CA LYS A 717 -34.42 8.49 7.66
C LYS A 717 -34.92 7.04 7.72
N TYR A 718 -36.14 6.78 7.26
CA TYR A 718 -36.80 5.48 7.37
C TYR A 718 -36.59 4.55 6.16
N THR A 719 -35.85 4.97 5.13
CA THR A 719 -35.62 4.17 3.92
C THR A 719 -34.24 4.43 3.33
N ASP A 720 -33.68 3.46 2.59
CA ASP A 720 -32.40 3.64 1.87
C ASP A 720 -32.52 4.32 0.50
N LYS A 721 -33.68 4.93 0.21
CA LYS A 721 -33.94 5.61 -1.06
C LYS A 721 -33.43 7.06 -1.00
N ILE A 722 -33.02 7.60 -2.15
CA ILE A 722 -32.44 8.94 -2.22
C ILE A 722 -33.36 9.89 -2.98
N MET A 723 -33.45 11.13 -2.50
CA MET A 723 -34.13 12.23 -3.19
C MET A 723 -33.53 12.46 -4.58
N THR A 724 -34.38 12.48 -5.59
CA THR A 724 -34.02 12.49 -7.00
C THR A 724 -34.91 13.51 -7.74
N VAL A 725 -34.33 14.29 -8.64
CA VAL A 725 -35.13 15.06 -9.61
C VAL A 725 -35.67 14.09 -10.66
N ASN A 726 -37.00 14.00 -10.78
CA ASN A 726 -37.64 12.97 -11.59
C ASN A 726 -37.16 13.01 -13.06
N GLY A 727 -36.68 11.87 -13.55
CA GLY A 727 -36.11 11.72 -14.90
C GLY A 727 -34.88 12.59 -15.21
N GLY A 728 -34.31 13.29 -14.22
CA GLY A 728 -33.27 14.30 -14.47
C GLY A 728 -33.73 15.46 -15.34
N SER A 729 -35.05 15.68 -15.45
CA SER A 729 -35.64 16.75 -16.25
C SER A 729 -35.18 18.13 -15.76
N ASN A 730 -35.09 19.08 -16.69
CA ASN A 730 -34.80 20.48 -16.41
C ASN A 730 -36.02 21.39 -16.67
N SER A 731 -37.22 20.82 -16.74
CA SER A 731 -38.46 21.58 -16.93
C SER A 731 -39.00 22.11 -15.59
N ASN A 732 -39.59 23.30 -15.60
CA ASN A 732 -40.36 23.82 -14.47
C ASN A 732 -41.52 22.88 -14.14
N GLY A 733 -41.75 22.64 -12.85
CA GLY A 733 -42.79 21.74 -12.35
C GLY A 733 -42.35 20.27 -12.29
N THR A 734 -41.08 19.96 -12.58
CA THR A 734 -40.57 18.60 -12.43
C THR A 734 -40.63 18.17 -10.96
N ALA A 735 -41.32 17.06 -10.68
CA ALA A 735 -41.45 16.52 -9.34
C ALA A 735 -40.09 16.09 -8.74
N ILE A 736 -39.95 16.27 -7.44
CA ILE A 736 -38.87 15.68 -6.65
C ILE A 736 -39.41 14.41 -6.00
N ASN A 737 -38.70 13.29 -6.15
CA ASN A 737 -39.15 11.98 -5.66
C ASN A 737 -38.03 11.18 -4.99
N ILE A 738 -38.35 10.01 -4.43
CA ILE A 738 -37.35 9.07 -3.87
C ILE A 738 -37.21 7.82 -4.75
N ASN A 739 -35.99 7.32 -4.96
CA ASN A 739 -35.71 6.11 -5.75
C ASN A 739 -34.65 5.18 -5.12
N THR A 740 -34.68 3.89 -5.48
CA THR A 740 -33.89 2.77 -4.88
C THR A 740 -32.39 2.80 -5.13
N GLU A 741 -31.89 3.52 -6.13
CA GLU A 741 -30.48 3.45 -6.50
C GLU A 741 -29.77 4.76 -6.15
N ASP A 742 -28.84 4.73 -5.19
CA ASP A 742 -27.78 5.75 -5.15
C ASP A 742 -26.80 5.47 -6.29
N THR A 743 -27.19 5.88 -7.49
CA THR A 743 -26.38 5.75 -8.72
C THR A 743 -25.24 6.78 -8.76
N ASN A 744 -25.16 7.66 -7.77
CA ASN A 744 -24.28 8.82 -7.78
C ASN A 744 -24.50 9.76 -8.99
N ALA A 745 -25.65 9.67 -9.66
CA ALA A 745 -26.01 10.46 -10.83
C ALA A 745 -26.20 11.95 -10.49
N SER A 746 -26.08 12.82 -11.50
CA SER A 746 -26.19 14.28 -11.34
C SER A 746 -27.56 14.72 -10.81
N ASN A 747 -28.64 13.98 -11.10
CA ASN A 747 -30.00 14.27 -10.65
C ASN A 747 -30.32 13.82 -9.22
N GLN A 748 -29.35 13.24 -8.52
CA GLN A 748 -29.41 12.89 -7.09
C GLN A 748 -28.44 13.75 -6.26
N LYS A 749 -27.79 14.74 -6.89
CA LYS A 749 -26.80 15.62 -6.28
C LYS A 749 -27.32 17.03 -6.25
N PHE A 750 -27.20 17.67 -5.11
CA PHE A 750 -27.68 19.02 -4.88
C PHE A 750 -26.56 19.93 -4.37
N ILE A 751 -26.76 21.22 -4.50
CA ILE A 751 -25.98 22.29 -3.93
C ILE A 751 -26.91 22.95 -2.92
N ILE A 752 -26.44 23.06 -1.69
CA ILE A 752 -27.08 23.88 -0.66
C ILE A 752 -26.29 25.18 -0.59
N GLU A 753 -26.93 26.29 -0.90
CA GLU A 753 -26.33 27.62 -0.89
C GLU A 753 -26.92 28.43 0.26
N ASP A 754 -26.06 28.98 1.11
CA ASP A 754 -26.46 29.91 2.18
C ASP A 754 -26.89 31.25 1.59
N LEU A 755 -28.11 31.68 1.92
CA LEU A 755 -28.69 32.96 1.54
C LEU A 755 -28.57 34.00 2.65
N GLY A 756 -27.96 33.63 3.80
CA GLY A 756 -27.88 34.41 5.02
C GLY A 756 -29.01 34.11 6.01
N SER A 757 -28.82 34.52 7.28
CA SER A 757 -29.80 34.35 8.37
C SER A 757 -30.27 32.90 8.59
N GLY A 758 -29.44 31.91 8.26
CA GLY A 758 -29.77 30.49 8.39
C GLY A 758 -30.76 29.96 7.35
N GLN A 759 -30.97 30.71 6.25
CA GLN A 759 -31.82 30.32 5.14
C GLN A 759 -30.97 29.81 3.97
N TYR A 760 -31.45 28.78 3.29
CA TYR A 760 -30.71 28.10 2.25
C TYR A 760 -31.55 27.89 1.01
N ARG A 761 -30.90 27.92 -0.16
CA ARG A 761 -31.45 27.44 -1.43
C ARG A 761 -30.91 26.05 -1.72
N VAL A 762 -31.78 25.15 -2.20
CA VAL A 762 -31.38 23.81 -2.65
C VAL A 762 -31.52 23.71 -4.17
N THR A 763 -30.42 23.44 -4.85
CA THR A 763 -30.32 23.47 -6.31
C THR A 763 -29.72 22.18 -6.84
N PRO A 764 -30.29 21.50 -7.85
CA PRO A 764 -29.65 20.31 -8.41
C PRO A 764 -28.32 20.65 -9.10
N LYS A 765 -27.35 19.74 -8.99
CA LYS A 765 -25.97 19.91 -9.49
C LYS A 765 -25.90 20.36 -10.94
N TYR A 766 -26.83 19.90 -11.79
CA TYR A 766 -26.82 20.12 -13.23
C TYR A 766 -27.63 21.35 -13.68
N SER A 767 -28.30 22.07 -12.77
CA SER A 767 -29.16 23.21 -13.14
C SER A 767 -29.07 24.34 -12.11
N LEU A 768 -28.02 25.15 -12.23
CA LEU A 768 -27.64 26.17 -11.25
C LEU A 768 -28.60 27.38 -11.18
N ASN A 769 -29.46 27.56 -12.18
CA ASN A 769 -30.46 28.63 -12.24
C ASN A 769 -31.83 28.21 -11.66
N LYS A 770 -31.99 26.94 -11.29
CA LYS A 770 -33.22 26.39 -10.73
C LYS A 770 -33.04 25.98 -9.27
N ALA A 771 -34.16 25.80 -8.56
CA ALA A 771 -34.16 25.40 -7.16
C ALA A 771 -35.38 24.56 -6.83
N LEU A 772 -35.29 23.84 -5.71
CA LEU A 772 -36.42 23.17 -5.09
C LEU A 772 -37.30 24.21 -4.41
N GLY A 773 -38.57 24.25 -4.78
CA GLY A 773 -39.56 25.12 -4.15
C GLY A 773 -40.92 24.44 -4.02
N VAL A 774 -41.72 24.91 -3.08
CA VAL A 774 -43.12 24.45 -2.95
C VAL A 774 -43.94 25.06 -4.08
N SER A 775 -44.67 24.22 -4.83
CA SER A 775 -45.44 24.62 -6.01
C SER A 775 -46.47 25.69 -5.66
N ASP A 776 -46.64 26.67 -6.54
CA ASP A 776 -47.65 27.75 -6.44
C ASP A 776 -47.67 28.53 -5.11
N GLN A 777 -46.56 28.49 -4.35
CA GLN A 777 -46.49 29.00 -2.97
C GLN A 777 -47.56 28.42 -2.04
N GLY A 778 -47.95 27.16 -2.27
CA GLY A 778 -48.94 26.46 -1.48
C GLY A 778 -48.69 26.53 0.03
N GLN A 779 -49.77 26.58 0.81
CA GLN A 779 -49.76 26.76 2.26
C GLN A 779 -50.38 25.56 3.00
N LEU A 780 -50.79 24.51 2.28
CA LEU A 780 -51.49 23.35 2.80
C LEU A 780 -50.54 22.16 2.97
N ASN A 781 -50.98 21.19 3.76
CA ASN A 781 -50.31 19.90 3.84
C ASN A 781 -50.55 19.13 2.54
N GLY A 782 -49.50 18.55 1.98
CA GLY A 782 -49.55 17.83 0.72
C GLY A 782 -49.23 18.66 -0.53
N ASP A 783 -48.84 19.94 -0.38
CA ASP A 783 -48.35 20.71 -1.53
C ASP A 783 -46.96 20.20 -1.95
N ASP A 784 -46.79 19.93 -3.25
CA ASP A 784 -45.58 19.32 -3.80
C ASP A 784 -44.35 20.24 -3.76
N VAL A 785 -43.19 19.63 -3.52
CA VAL A 785 -41.88 20.24 -3.77
C VAL A 785 -41.45 19.89 -5.20
N VAL A 786 -41.25 20.92 -6.01
CA VAL A 786 -40.93 20.80 -7.44
C VAL A 786 -39.64 21.55 -7.79
N LEU A 787 -39.03 21.18 -8.91
CA LEU A 787 -37.98 21.97 -9.54
C LEU A 787 -38.58 23.13 -10.33
N TRP A 788 -38.09 24.34 -10.10
CA TRP A 788 -38.51 25.54 -10.85
C TRP A 788 -37.36 26.53 -11.00
N ASP A 789 -37.49 27.50 -11.91
CA ASP A 789 -36.62 28.68 -11.93
C ASP A 789 -36.58 29.35 -10.57
N TYR A 790 -35.38 29.67 -10.10
CA TYR A 790 -35.26 30.31 -8.80
C TYR A 790 -35.69 31.77 -8.89
N LEU A 791 -36.84 32.09 -8.29
CA LEU A 791 -37.43 33.44 -8.30
C LEU A 791 -37.06 34.28 -7.08
N GLY A 792 -36.28 33.74 -6.13
CA GLY A 792 -35.90 34.45 -4.89
C GLY A 792 -37.01 34.59 -3.85
N THR A 793 -38.21 34.07 -4.12
CA THR A 793 -39.35 34.06 -3.20
C THR A 793 -39.17 33.04 -2.08
N ASP A 794 -39.83 33.25 -0.94
CA ASP A 794 -39.61 32.47 0.29
C ASP A 794 -39.98 30.98 0.18
N ASN A 795 -40.80 30.59 -0.81
CA ASN A 795 -41.12 29.19 -1.08
C ASN A 795 -39.95 28.38 -1.67
N PHE A 796 -38.85 29.03 -2.06
CA PHE A 796 -37.58 28.40 -2.46
C PHE A 796 -36.52 28.40 -1.35
N LYS A 797 -36.84 28.98 -0.19
CA LYS A 797 -35.92 29.12 0.93
C LYS A 797 -36.24 28.09 1.99
N TRP A 798 -35.20 27.44 2.47
CA TRP A 798 -35.29 26.34 3.42
C TRP A 798 -34.45 26.64 4.66
N THR A 799 -34.93 26.21 5.81
CA THR A 799 -34.14 26.21 7.06
C THR A 799 -33.90 24.78 7.49
N PHE A 800 -32.70 24.51 8.00
CA PHE A 800 -32.26 23.18 8.39
C PHE A 800 -32.12 23.13 9.91
N THR A 801 -32.94 22.32 10.57
CA THR A 801 -32.86 22.12 12.01
C THR A 801 -32.30 20.74 12.30
N SER A 802 -31.14 20.67 12.93
CA SER A 802 -30.56 19.39 13.34
C SER A 802 -31.49 18.67 14.32
N THR A 803 -31.66 17.37 14.12
CA THR A 803 -32.48 16.50 14.98
C THR A 803 -31.67 15.82 16.08
N SER A 804 -30.34 15.93 16.05
CA SER A 804 -29.49 15.59 17.18
C SER A 804 -29.56 16.70 18.23
N SER A 805 -29.92 16.34 19.46
CA SER A 805 -30.19 17.23 20.58
C SER A 805 -29.11 18.30 20.77
N ASN A 806 -29.52 19.58 20.69
CA ASN A 806 -28.68 20.75 20.96
C ASN A 806 -28.06 20.69 22.36
N LEU A 807 -26.73 20.67 22.42
CA LEU A 807 -25.94 20.94 23.62
C LEU A 807 -26.17 22.39 24.08
N LYS A 808 -26.73 22.59 25.27
CA LYS A 808 -26.78 23.92 25.92
C LYS A 808 -25.57 24.06 26.84
N VAL A 809 -24.70 25.03 26.55
CA VAL A 809 -23.64 25.49 27.45
C VAL A 809 -24.27 26.32 28.57
N LYS A 810 -23.94 26.01 29.84
CA LYS A 810 -24.26 26.84 31.01
C LYS A 810 -22.95 27.40 31.57
N ASN A 811 -22.83 28.72 31.63
CA ASN A 811 -21.64 29.41 32.15
C ASN A 811 -21.62 29.43 33.69
N GLY A 812 -20.42 29.27 34.26
CA GLY A 812 -19.98 29.95 35.47
C GLY A 812 -19.73 29.08 36.70
N ASN A 813 -18.44 28.76 36.92
CA ASN A 813 -17.75 28.71 38.23
C ASN A 813 -17.35 27.37 38.89
N ASP A 814 -17.22 26.25 38.19
CA ASP A 814 -16.50 25.10 38.77
C ASP A 814 -15.45 24.50 37.84
N LYS A 815 -14.23 24.38 38.38
CA LYS A 815 -13.08 23.72 37.76
C LYS A 815 -13.30 22.20 37.77
N GLN A 816 -13.95 21.68 36.74
CA GLN A 816 -13.72 20.34 36.19
C GLN A 816 -14.53 20.20 34.90
N ILE A 817 -13.85 20.11 33.75
CA ILE A 817 -14.50 19.60 32.53
C ILE A 817 -14.53 18.08 32.69
N LEU A 818 -15.61 17.57 33.26
CA LEU A 818 -16.00 16.17 33.11
C LEU A 818 -17.24 16.14 32.23
N PHE A 819 -17.14 15.35 31.16
CA PHE A 819 -18.27 14.97 30.33
C PHE A 819 -19.23 14.14 31.19
N GLU A 820 -20.22 14.77 31.80
CA GLU A 820 -21.38 14.06 32.33
C GLU A 820 -22.48 14.05 31.27
N ASP A 821 -22.54 12.92 30.55
CA ASP A 821 -23.78 12.48 29.93
C ASP A 821 -24.76 12.18 31.08
N SER A 822 -25.75 13.06 31.25
CA SER A 822 -26.81 12.92 32.25
C SER A 822 -27.77 11.75 31.97
N THR A 823 -27.48 10.89 30.99
CA THR A 823 -28.13 9.58 30.83
C THR A 823 -27.38 8.41 31.48
N LEU A 824 -26.24 8.66 32.16
CA LEU A 824 -25.55 7.65 32.98
C LEU A 824 -26.16 7.45 34.38
N GLU A 825 -27.48 7.59 34.52
CA GLU A 825 -28.23 6.93 35.59
C GLU A 825 -29.01 5.74 35.03
N ASN A 826 -28.28 4.72 34.58
CA ASN A 826 -28.81 3.35 34.58
C ASN A 826 -27.68 2.31 34.59
N LYS A 827 -26.85 2.34 35.65
CA LYS A 827 -25.93 1.23 35.97
C LYS A 827 -26.66 -0.12 36.13
N ASN A 828 -27.99 -0.12 36.31
CA ASN A 828 -28.76 -1.33 36.59
C ASN A 828 -28.96 -2.28 35.38
N ASN A 829 -28.75 -1.83 34.13
CA ASN A 829 -28.99 -2.67 32.94
C ASN A 829 -27.73 -3.40 32.41
N PHE A 830 -26.54 -3.11 32.92
CA PHE A 830 -25.26 -3.67 32.43
C PHE A 830 -24.40 -4.35 33.52
N ASN A 831 -24.94 -4.53 34.74
CA ASN A 831 -24.24 -5.14 35.89
C ASN A 831 -23.75 -6.59 35.67
N ASN A 832 -24.08 -7.23 34.55
CA ASN A 832 -23.76 -8.64 34.28
C ASN A 832 -22.73 -8.80 33.14
N ILE A 833 -21.98 -7.75 32.80
CA ILE A 833 -20.82 -7.83 31.87
C ILE A 833 -19.54 -7.96 32.69
N LYS A 834 -18.79 -9.06 32.51
CA LYS A 834 -17.46 -9.24 33.14
C LYS A 834 -16.39 -9.41 32.07
N ILE A 835 -15.23 -8.79 32.29
CA ILE A 835 -14.07 -8.85 31.40
C ILE A 835 -12.89 -9.43 32.17
N TYR A 836 -12.33 -10.56 31.72
CA TYR A 836 -11.25 -11.25 32.45
C TYR A 836 -10.36 -12.12 31.52
N PRO A 837 -9.04 -12.22 31.75
CA PRO A 837 -8.25 -11.45 32.72
C PRO A 837 -8.05 -9.99 32.27
N ASN A 838 -7.94 -9.07 33.22
CA ASN A 838 -7.57 -7.68 32.99
C ASN A 838 -6.69 -7.19 34.16
N PRO A 839 -5.36 -7.01 33.98
CA PRO A 839 -4.65 -7.01 32.70
C PRO A 839 -4.61 -8.38 32.00
N SER A 840 -4.63 -8.36 30.67
CA SER A 840 -4.64 -9.51 29.75
C SER A 840 -3.27 -9.68 29.09
N GLY A 841 -2.86 -10.91 28.77
CA GLY A 841 -1.69 -11.19 27.92
C GLY A 841 -1.99 -11.19 26.41
N GLY A 842 -2.99 -10.39 25.99
CA GLY A 842 -3.51 -10.36 24.61
C GLY A 842 -4.75 -11.22 24.36
N LEU A 843 -5.18 -12.00 25.36
CA LEU A 843 -6.42 -12.79 25.36
C LEU A 843 -7.31 -12.41 26.54
N PHE A 844 -8.58 -12.11 26.28
CA PHE A 844 -9.55 -11.80 27.32
C PHE A 844 -10.94 -12.24 26.92
N LYS A 845 -11.74 -12.58 27.93
CA LYS A 845 -13.10 -13.06 27.79
C LYS A 845 -14.07 -11.97 28.22
N ILE A 846 -15.19 -11.89 27.52
CA ILE A 846 -16.34 -11.07 27.90
C ILE A 846 -17.49 -12.02 28.22
N SER A 847 -17.92 -12.07 29.48
CA SER A 847 -19.15 -12.79 29.85
C SER A 847 -20.31 -11.80 29.99
N LYS A 848 -21.49 -12.21 29.52
CA LYS A 848 -22.74 -11.46 29.52
C LYS A 848 -23.87 -12.38 29.94
N GLU A 849 -24.69 -11.96 30.89
CA GLU A 849 -25.98 -12.59 31.16
C GLU A 849 -27.12 -11.79 30.49
N GLY A 850 -28.15 -12.49 30.01
CA GLY A 850 -29.39 -11.90 29.50
C GLY A 850 -29.60 -11.96 27.98
N SER A 851 -30.86 -11.75 27.58
CA SER A 851 -31.37 -12.00 26.23
C SER A 851 -31.13 -10.90 25.19
N VAL A 852 -30.75 -9.71 25.62
CA VAL A 852 -30.72 -8.51 24.75
C VAL A 852 -29.39 -8.46 23.99
N PRO A 853 -29.38 -8.38 22.65
CA PRO A 853 -28.15 -8.20 21.89
C PRO A 853 -27.39 -6.93 22.31
N LEU A 854 -26.05 -7.02 22.38
CA LEU A 854 -25.19 -5.85 22.64
C LEU A 854 -24.24 -5.64 21.48
N ASN A 855 -24.16 -4.42 20.98
CA ASN A 855 -23.10 -4.02 20.08
C ASN A 855 -21.84 -3.67 20.88
N LEU A 856 -20.73 -4.38 20.63
CA LEU A 856 -19.42 -4.16 21.20
C LEU A 856 -18.53 -3.47 20.18
N GLN A 857 -18.04 -2.29 20.51
CA GLN A 857 -17.03 -1.54 19.77
C GLN A 857 -15.75 -1.47 20.59
N ILE A 858 -14.59 -1.72 19.98
CA ILE A 858 -13.28 -1.65 20.65
C ILE A 858 -12.45 -0.54 20.01
N PHE A 859 -11.93 0.35 20.84
CA PHE A 859 -11.11 1.48 20.42
C PHE A 859 -9.71 1.40 21.05
N ASP A 860 -8.70 1.93 20.35
CA ASP A 860 -7.43 2.27 20.99
C ASP A 860 -7.55 3.54 21.87
N ILE A 861 -6.50 3.90 22.60
CA ILE A 861 -6.47 5.11 23.44
C ILE A 861 -6.66 6.42 22.67
N THR A 862 -6.47 6.41 21.34
CA THR A 862 -6.66 7.59 20.49
C THR A 862 -8.11 7.74 20.03
N GLY A 863 -8.97 6.76 20.34
CA GLY A 863 -10.37 6.72 19.93
C GLY A 863 -10.59 6.13 18.54
N LYS A 864 -9.58 5.51 17.92
CA LYS A 864 -9.74 4.80 16.64
C LYS A 864 -10.46 3.48 16.88
N LEU A 865 -11.57 3.27 16.17
CA LEU A 865 -12.30 1.99 16.18
C LEU A 865 -11.42 0.90 15.54
N LEU A 866 -11.12 -0.14 16.31
CA LEU A 866 -10.33 -1.30 15.90
C LEU A 866 -11.22 -2.43 15.40
N THR A 867 -12.34 -2.67 16.08
CA THR A 867 -13.31 -3.70 15.70
C THR A 867 -14.68 -3.44 16.31
N GLU A 868 -15.72 -4.02 15.70
CA GLU A 868 -17.11 -3.97 16.14
C GLU A 868 -17.77 -5.34 15.95
N THR A 869 -18.56 -5.80 16.92
CA THR A 869 -19.28 -7.07 16.86
C THR A 869 -20.56 -7.05 17.69
N VAL A 870 -21.54 -7.90 17.37
CA VAL A 870 -22.81 -8.00 18.10
C VAL A 870 -22.85 -9.28 18.93
N LEU A 871 -23.04 -9.14 20.24
CA LEU A 871 -23.16 -10.24 21.20
C LEU A 871 -24.63 -10.68 21.31
N ILE A 872 -24.99 -11.82 20.72
CA ILE A 872 -26.33 -12.42 20.74
C ILE A 872 -26.35 -13.60 21.75
N LYS A 873 -27.44 -13.72 22.54
CA LYS A 873 -27.69 -14.56 23.74
C LYS A 873 -26.87 -15.87 23.93
N LEU A 874 -26.39 -16.06 25.18
CA LEU A 874 -25.84 -17.26 25.88
C LEU A 874 -25.28 -18.40 25.01
N GLU A 875 -23.97 -18.35 24.71
CA GLU A 875 -23.01 -19.47 24.91
C GLU A 875 -21.57 -19.23 24.40
N SER A 876 -21.24 -18.13 23.74
CA SER A 876 -19.85 -17.95 23.27
C SER A 876 -19.04 -17.07 24.21
N GLU A 877 -18.06 -17.65 24.90
CA GLU A 877 -16.84 -16.92 25.23
C GLU A 877 -16.34 -16.27 23.93
N LEU A 878 -16.33 -14.93 23.86
CA LEU A 878 -15.64 -14.26 22.75
C LEU A 878 -14.14 -14.34 23.05
N HIS A 879 -13.49 -15.34 22.45
CA HIS A 879 -12.03 -15.39 22.38
C HIS A 879 -11.60 -14.48 21.25
N LEU A 880 -11.03 -13.33 21.60
CA LEU A 880 -10.35 -12.49 20.63
C LEU A 880 -8.93 -13.03 20.42
N ASP A 881 -8.82 -14.15 19.71
CA ASP A 881 -7.56 -14.85 19.45
C ASP A 881 -6.70 -14.15 18.36
N LYS A 882 -5.93 -13.10 18.75
CA LYS A 882 -4.85 -12.35 18.01
C LYS A 882 -5.25 -11.73 16.63
N PRO A 883 -4.58 -10.70 16.04
CA PRO A 883 -3.42 -9.88 16.42
C PRO A 883 -3.78 -8.36 16.62
N LEU A 884 -5.02 -8.04 17.00
CA LEU A 884 -5.52 -6.65 16.99
C LEU A 884 -4.98 -5.73 18.09
N PHE A 885 -4.37 -6.30 19.13
CA PHE A 885 -3.99 -5.56 20.33
C PHE A 885 -2.50 -5.71 20.61
N ASN A 886 -1.75 -4.65 20.30
CA ASN A 886 -0.41 -4.45 20.83
C ASN A 886 -0.48 -4.21 22.35
N GLN A 887 0.67 -4.21 23.03
CA GLN A 887 0.73 -3.76 24.43
C GLN A 887 0.14 -2.35 24.53
N GLY A 888 -0.88 -2.18 25.37
CA GLY A 888 -1.64 -0.93 25.39
C GLY A 888 -2.95 -0.99 26.17
N VAL A 889 -3.62 0.15 26.24
CA VAL A 889 -4.95 0.28 26.84
C VAL A 889 -5.98 0.38 25.73
N TYR A 890 -7.08 -0.33 25.88
CA TYR A 890 -8.19 -0.32 24.92
C TYR A 890 -9.50 0.01 25.62
N ILE A 891 -10.39 0.67 24.90
CA ILE A 891 -11.71 1.08 25.38
C ILE A 891 -12.75 0.19 24.70
N LEU A 892 -13.55 -0.51 25.49
CA LEU A 892 -14.68 -1.32 25.03
C LEU A 892 -15.97 -0.56 25.29
N LYS A 893 -16.74 -0.30 24.25
CA LYS A 893 -18.07 0.30 24.35
C LYS A 893 -19.12 -0.75 23.98
N PHE A 894 -19.95 -1.09 24.96
CA PHE A 894 -21.14 -1.92 24.79
C PHE A 894 -22.34 -1.01 24.60
N SER A 895 -23.20 -1.27 23.63
CA SER A 895 -24.39 -0.46 23.39
C SER A 895 -25.58 -1.29 22.94
N ASN A 896 -26.78 -0.82 23.27
CA ASN A 896 -28.04 -1.33 22.74
C ASN A 896 -29.06 -0.19 22.67
N GLU A 897 -30.30 -0.51 22.29
CA GLU A 897 -31.43 0.44 22.24
C GLU A 897 -31.73 1.16 23.57
N ARG A 898 -31.19 0.67 24.70
CA ARG A 898 -31.44 1.18 26.06
C ARG A 898 -30.27 1.97 26.65
N GLY A 899 -29.14 2.10 25.94
CA GLY A 899 -27.99 2.88 26.38
C GLY A 899 -26.64 2.26 26.03
N ALA A 900 -25.57 2.84 26.58
CA ALA A 900 -24.20 2.37 26.39
C ALA A 900 -23.43 2.26 27.72
N PHE A 901 -22.52 1.29 27.77
CA PHE A 901 -21.60 1.02 28.87
C PHE A 901 -20.17 0.96 28.35
N ILE A 902 -19.22 1.62 29.03
CA ILE A 902 -17.81 1.65 28.62
C ILE A 902 -16.97 0.94 29.69
N SER A 903 -16.04 0.11 29.24
CA SER A 903 -15.00 -0.51 30.07
C SER A 903 -13.63 -0.37 29.42
N LYS A 904 -12.56 -0.60 30.20
CA LYS A 904 -11.18 -0.58 29.69
C LYS A 904 -10.54 -1.95 29.85
N ILE A 905 -9.63 -2.29 28.94
CA ILE A 905 -8.73 -3.43 29.10
C ILE A 905 -7.28 -3.02 28.90
N ILE A 906 -6.40 -3.63 29.69
CA ILE A 906 -4.95 -3.46 29.60
C ILE A 906 -4.37 -4.74 29.00
N VAL A 907 -3.69 -4.63 27.87
CA VAL A 907 -2.93 -5.72 27.24
C VAL A 907 -1.45 -5.53 27.59
N LYS A 908 -0.88 -6.52 28.30
CA LYS A 908 0.51 -6.54 28.78
C LYS A 908 1.42 -7.35 27.89
#